data_AF-A0A956YJP1-F1
#
_entry.id   AF-A0A956YJP1-F1
#
_cell.length_a   1.000
_cell.length_b   1.000
_cell.length_c   1.000
_cell.angle_alpha   90.00
_cell.angle_beta   90.00
_cell.angle_gamma   90.00
#
_symmetry.space_group_name_H-M   'P 1'
#
loop_
_entity.id
_entity.type
_entity.pdbx_description
1 polymer ?
#
loop_
_entity_poly.entity_id
_entity_poly.type
_entity_poly.pdbx_seq_one_letter_code
_entity_poly.pdbx_strand_id
1 'polypeptide(L)'
;MALVYCVVYTQTGRFLIGTKRQTAYWFCSTLPGNVYPNGFPIAHGGGKVAFPGGALNANETPANGAMREFLEETGVAIGSQGAGAAVPPAQQFTDQRGNNPQQFYAYYYQVSDVNFNNYLAAIQAKLAETAEAITDVNNQHITTCANLLEAFQGDIPKDNELASMASMDLNNANDQATILGWRNDNDLDWFYCIARRLANFLGINGFNGIANLCNNQLVQDFAIQEEENTMNIIPGASALGAGFNVLGEYGISSLTQQLFSQTNQNGTQWQYQPTKITYTVPDNVSVHDYTHTTGSTQVFNTRDQFKNHFAAKASLSGSIGVFSGQFDFAYSATTNTETSYFYGLSEANYNGWKLSLTSESDSLLSSNFTDDPLFLELPITFSDANKDKFYAFFRKFGTHFVAGVTVGGSLDYYVAVEKSFSSNEQAIDSKLSLEYKAVFFSAKAEAEVEWNQLGQQWADSRVVHVSTIGGDSSPLNALNPVFGDSDSNIFQGWTQSVMQNPSVIEFDLKPLSLLFVDEQATAVNQAIEAYLNAACEVSTSIQFARFQGPNQTNYLTSAQIIMNGKAVPATEANSPTAQGLGISSGYQISLFNPTTYDPILSKIYYAPQAPQNPLSIYDTIMADIQAVKETDYICAVAAFAVDVRLYPTKAFRDWLVSCGASLTEWSQNLNISWWWGLASYLCIGQTNINSGNAIENFAMVQNWSNNPTIVSQAEATAVALLSTNQIEPPQ
;
A
#
# COMPACT_ATOMS: atom_id res chain seq x y z
N MET A 1 -15.17 -15.56 -4.62
CA MET A 1 -13.81 -15.66 -5.19
C MET A 1 -13.72 -14.58 -6.25
N ALA A 2 -12.72 -13.71 -6.18
CA ALA A 2 -12.57 -12.64 -7.16
C ALA A 2 -12.01 -13.21 -8.47
N LEU A 3 -12.42 -12.63 -9.60
CA LEU A 3 -11.86 -12.96 -10.92
C LEU A 3 -10.78 -11.94 -11.30
N VAL A 4 -9.87 -12.31 -12.19
CA VAL A 4 -8.82 -11.42 -12.67
C VAL A 4 -8.56 -11.62 -14.16
N TYR A 5 -8.46 -10.52 -14.90
CA TYR A 5 -8.28 -10.51 -16.35
C TYR A 5 -7.03 -9.73 -16.76
N CYS A 6 -6.35 -10.23 -17.77
CA CYS A 6 -5.20 -9.58 -18.38
C CYS A 6 -5.58 -8.96 -19.73
N VAL A 7 -5.24 -7.69 -19.90
CA VAL A 7 -5.52 -6.90 -21.10
C VAL A 7 -4.21 -6.46 -21.71
N VAL A 8 -3.75 -7.13 -22.76
CA VAL A 8 -2.57 -6.70 -23.53
C VAL A 8 -3.02 -5.76 -24.64
N TYR A 9 -2.45 -4.56 -24.70
CA TYR A 9 -2.92 -3.53 -25.62
C TYR A 9 -1.80 -2.60 -26.12
N THR A 10 -2.07 -1.83 -27.17
CA THR A 10 -1.17 -0.81 -27.74
C THR A 10 -1.66 0.60 -27.43
N GLN A 11 -0.76 1.57 -27.41
CA GLN A 11 -1.14 2.99 -27.26
C GLN A 11 -2.13 3.47 -28.34
N THR A 12 -2.15 2.82 -29.51
CA THR A 12 -3.06 3.09 -30.63
C THR A 12 -4.48 2.52 -30.43
N GLY A 13 -4.75 1.83 -29.32
CA GLY A 13 -6.09 1.30 -29.01
C GLY A 13 -6.35 -0.13 -29.47
N ARG A 14 -5.34 -0.86 -29.96
CA ARG A 14 -5.47 -2.28 -30.27
C ARG A 14 -5.33 -3.12 -29.01
N PHE A 15 -6.12 -4.17 -28.85
CA PHE A 15 -6.02 -5.08 -27.71
C PHE A 15 -6.25 -6.54 -28.11
N LEU A 16 -5.68 -7.47 -27.35
CA LEU A 16 -5.86 -8.90 -27.53
C LEU A 16 -7.17 -9.37 -26.91
N ILE A 17 -7.91 -10.20 -27.64
CA ILE A 17 -9.15 -10.83 -27.17
C ILE A 17 -9.24 -12.28 -27.67
N GLY A 18 -9.50 -13.20 -26.74
CA GLY A 18 -9.68 -14.62 -27.03
C GLY A 18 -11.10 -14.96 -27.44
N THR A 19 -11.31 -16.13 -28.02
CA THR A 19 -12.63 -16.76 -28.14
C THR A 19 -12.61 -18.05 -27.33
N LYS A 20 -13.52 -18.21 -26.37
CA LYS A 20 -13.62 -19.43 -25.57
C LYS A 20 -14.10 -20.60 -26.42
N ARG A 21 -13.58 -21.80 -26.13
CA ARG A 21 -14.10 -23.05 -26.67
C ARG A 21 -15.51 -23.28 -26.14
N GLN A 22 -16.30 -24.08 -26.84
CA GLN A 22 -17.53 -24.64 -26.26
C GLN A 22 -17.21 -25.76 -25.27
N THR A 23 -16.03 -26.37 -25.41
CA THR A 23 -15.62 -27.55 -24.66
C THR A 23 -14.11 -27.49 -24.42
N ALA A 24 -13.72 -27.54 -23.15
CA ALA A 24 -12.33 -27.65 -22.71
C ALA A 24 -11.93 -29.11 -22.53
N TYR A 25 -10.70 -29.48 -22.89
CA TYR A 25 -10.24 -30.88 -22.77
C TYR A 25 -9.28 -31.10 -21.61
N TRP A 26 -8.77 -30.04 -20.97
CA TRP A 26 -7.97 -30.14 -19.76
C TRP A 26 -7.95 -28.81 -18.97
N PHE A 27 -7.68 -28.92 -17.67
CA PHE A 27 -7.36 -27.83 -16.74
C PHE A 27 -6.17 -28.25 -15.89
N CYS A 28 -4.99 -27.69 -16.18
CA CYS A 28 -3.70 -28.12 -15.65
C CYS A 28 -2.95 -26.99 -14.91
N SER A 29 -3.64 -25.91 -14.54
CA SER A 29 -3.13 -24.82 -13.70
C SER A 29 -2.56 -25.30 -12.36
N THR A 30 -3.14 -26.35 -11.75
CA THR A 30 -2.58 -27.05 -10.58
C THR A 30 -2.44 -28.55 -10.84
N LEU A 31 -1.40 -29.20 -10.30
CA LEU A 31 -1.24 -30.65 -10.38
C LEU A 31 -1.95 -31.34 -9.19
N PRO A 32 -2.67 -32.45 -9.42
CA PRO A 32 -2.66 -33.28 -10.63
C PRO A 32 -3.52 -32.79 -11.80
N GLY A 33 -4.33 -31.74 -11.62
CA GLY A 33 -5.20 -31.16 -12.66
C GLY A 33 -6.26 -32.14 -13.16
N ASN A 34 -6.93 -31.81 -14.26
CA ASN A 34 -7.94 -32.66 -14.87
C ASN A 34 -7.77 -32.72 -16.39
N VAL A 35 -7.97 -33.92 -16.97
CA VAL A 35 -8.04 -34.16 -18.41
C VAL A 35 -9.39 -34.83 -18.72
N TYR A 36 -10.07 -34.37 -19.77
CA TYR A 36 -11.41 -34.79 -20.14
C TYR A 36 -11.41 -35.37 -21.57
N PRO A 37 -11.28 -36.70 -21.75
CA PRO A 37 -11.28 -37.35 -23.07
C PRO A 37 -12.55 -37.16 -23.89
N ASN A 38 -13.67 -36.80 -23.24
CA ASN A 38 -14.94 -36.48 -23.92
C ASN A 38 -15.22 -34.97 -23.92
N GLY A 39 -14.26 -34.18 -23.45
CA GLY A 39 -14.40 -32.76 -23.21
C GLY A 39 -15.28 -32.41 -21.99
N PHE A 40 -15.09 -31.19 -21.50
CA PHE A 40 -15.85 -30.57 -20.42
C PHE A 40 -16.55 -29.32 -20.97
N PRO A 41 -17.89 -29.25 -20.99
CA PRO A 41 -18.61 -28.07 -21.48
C PRO A 41 -18.27 -26.80 -20.67
N ILE A 42 -17.93 -25.71 -21.35
CA ILE A 42 -17.69 -24.42 -20.70
C ILE A 42 -19.05 -23.76 -20.44
N ALA A 43 -19.50 -23.79 -19.19
CA ALA A 43 -20.83 -23.35 -18.79
C ALA A 43 -21.06 -21.83 -18.90
N HIS A 44 -19.99 -21.03 -18.80
CA HIS A 44 -20.05 -19.56 -18.84
C HIS A 44 -19.21 -19.02 -20.00
N GLY A 45 -19.86 -18.38 -20.97
CA GLY A 45 -19.18 -17.73 -22.10
C GLY A 45 -18.60 -18.67 -23.18
N GLY A 46 -18.94 -19.97 -23.18
CA GLY A 46 -18.46 -20.91 -24.21
C GLY A 46 -18.83 -20.45 -25.63
N GLY A 47 -17.84 -20.35 -26.52
CA GLY A 47 -18.01 -19.83 -27.89
C GLY A 47 -18.08 -18.29 -28.00
N LYS A 48 -18.00 -17.55 -26.88
CA LYS A 48 -17.98 -16.09 -26.87
C LYS A 48 -16.55 -15.56 -26.72
N VAL A 49 -16.40 -14.25 -26.91
CA VAL A 49 -15.11 -13.57 -26.70
C VAL A 49 -14.78 -13.46 -25.20
N ALA A 50 -13.50 -13.48 -24.85
CA ALA A 50 -13.04 -13.30 -23.48
C ALA A 50 -11.63 -12.71 -23.43
N PHE A 51 -11.38 -11.85 -22.45
CA PHE A 51 -10.01 -11.55 -22.04
C PHE A 51 -9.46 -12.76 -21.29
N PRO A 52 -8.17 -13.13 -21.48
CA PRO A 52 -7.55 -14.18 -20.69
C PRO A 52 -7.64 -13.86 -19.20
N GLY A 53 -8.13 -14.79 -18.39
CA GLY A 53 -8.39 -14.51 -16.99
C GLY A 53 -9.25 -15.56 -16.28
N GLY A 54 -9.03 -15.68 -14.98
CA GLY A 54 -9.64 -16.71 -14.15
C GLY A 54 -9.75 -16.29 -12.69
N ALA A 55 -9.70 -17.27 -11.80
CA ALA A 55 -9.87 -17.05 -10.37
C ALA A 55 -8.59 -16.50 -9.73
N LEU A 56 -8.72 -15.48 -8.90
CA LEU A 56 -7.60 -14.99 -8.09
C LEU A 56 -7.32 -15.96 -6.93
N ASN A 57 -6.08 -16.44 -6.82
CA ASN A 57 -5.67 -17.34 -5.74
C ASN A 57 -5.57 -16.61 -4.39
N ALA A 58 -5.75 -17.36 -3.30
CA ALA A 58 -5.53 -16.84 -1.96
C ALA A 58 -4.05 -16.41 -1.80
N ASN A 59 -3.83 -15.19 -1.33
CA ASN A 59 -2.50 -14.57 -1.16
C ASN A 59 -1.76 -14.19 -2.46
N GLU A 60 -2.44 -14.21 -3.61
CA GLU A 60 -1.89 -13.71 -4.86
C GLU A 60 -2.34 -12.26 -5.11
N THR A 61 -1.42 -11.38 -5.53
CA THR A 61 -1.82 -10.04 -5.95
C THR A 61 -2.61 -10.13 -7.26
N PRO A 62 -3.61 -9.26 -7.48
CA PRO A 62 -4.32 -9.25 -8.76
C PRO A 62 -3.40 -9.10 -10.00
N ALA A 63 -2.24 -8.43 -9.87
CA ALA A 63 -1.26 -8.34 -10.96
C ALA A 63 -0.68 -9.70 -11.32
N ASN A 64 -0.21 -10.43 -10.30
CA ASN A 64 0.37 -11.76 -10.48
C ASN A 64 -0.69 -12.75 -10.98
N GLY A 65 -1.92 -12.64 -10.47
CA GLY A 65 -3.06 -13.41 -10.95
C GLY A 65 -3.33 -13.17 -12.44
N ALA A 66 -3.38 -11.92 -12.89
CA ALA A 66 -3.58 -11.60 -14.31
C ALA A 66 -2.47 -12.21 -15.20
N MET A 67 -1.21 -12.07 -14.82
CA MET A 67 -0.08 -12.62 -15.58
C MET A 67 -0.08 -14.15 -15.61
N ARG A 68 -0.39 -14.78 -14.46
CA ARG A 68 -0.51 -16.23 -14.34
C ARG A 68 -1.63 -16.75 -15.24
N GLU A 69 -2.83 -16.20 -15.12
CA GLU A 69 -4.00 -16.62 -15.91
C GLU A 69 -3.74 -16.41 -17.41
N PHE A 70 -3.11 -15.30 -17.80
CA PHE A 70 -2.73 -15.07 -19.19
C PHE A 70 -1.76 -16.16 -19.69
N LEU A 71 -0.73 -16.50 -18.92
CA LEU A 71 0.19 -17.59 -19.28
C LEU A 71 -0.53 -18.94 -19.34
N GLU A 72 -1.40 -19.24 -18.38
CA GLU A 72 -2.13 -20.50 -18.28
C GLU A 72 -3.06 -20.72 -19.47
N GLU A 73 -3.79 -19.70 -19.91
CA GLU A 73 -4.73 -19.80 -21.03
C GLU A 73 -4.08 -19.66 -22.41
N THR A 74 -2.98 -18.90 -22.51
CA THR A 74 -2.36 -18.58 -23.81
C THR A 74 -1.09 -19.37 -24.11
N GLY A 75 -0.46 -19.93 -23.08
CA GLY A 75 0.86 -20.55 -23.18
C GLY A 75 2.01 -19.54 -23.35
N VAL A 76 1.74 -18.23 -23.26
CA VAL A 76 2.74 -17.17 -23.48
C VAL A 76 2.83 -16.28 -22.25
N ALA A 77 4.04 -16.11 -21.70
CA ALA A 77 4.27 -15.26 -20.54
C ALA A 77 4.33 -13.78 -20.91
N ILE A 78 3.59 -12.94 -20.18
CA ILE A 78 3.77 -11.48 -20.21
C ILE A 78 5.17 -11.12 -19.71
N GLY A 79 5.90 -10.30 -20.48
CA GLY A 79 7.28 -9.89 -20.21
C GLY A 79 8.34 -10.61 -21.05
N SER A 80 8.03 -11.80 -21.59
CA SER A 80 8.96 -12.57 -22.44
C SER A 80 9.33 -11.88 -23.76
N GLN A 81 8.50 -10.93 -24.22
CA GLN A 81 8.67 -10.18 -25.46
C GLN A 81 8.75 -8.65 -25.19
N GLY A 82 9.15 -8.23 -23.98
CA GLY A 82 9.31 -6.80 -23.65
C GLY A 82 7.98 -6.05 -23.47
N ALA A 83 7.04 -6.62 -22.70
CA ALA A 83 5.88 -5.86 -22.23
C ALA A 83 6.30 -4.85 -21.15
N GLY A 84 5.74 -3.63 -21.18
CA GLY A 84 5.90 -2.66 -20.11
C GLY A 84 5.10 -3.05 -18.86
N ALA A 85 5.23 -2.31 -17.76
CA ALA A 85 4.36 -2.51 -16.59
C ALA A 85 2.90 -2.21 -16.93
N ALA A 86 2.00 -2.62 -16.02
CA ALA A 86 0.60 -2.35 -16.19
C ALA A 86 0.32 -0.83 -16.17
N VAL A 87 -0.21 -0.31 -17.26
CA VAL A 87 -0.65 1.07 -17.43
C VAL A 87 -2.00 0.97 -18.15
N PRO A 88 -3.11 1.53 -17.67
CA PRO A 88 -3.31 2.11 -16.34
C PRO A 88 -3.17 1.07 -15.21
N PRO A 89 -3.15 1.52 -13.94
CA PRO A 89 -3.19 0.64 -12.78
C PRO A 89 -4.37 -0.34 -12.84
N ALA A 90 -4.22 -1.44 -12.12
CA ALA A 90 -5.28 -2.40 -11.80
C ALA A 90 -6.63 -1.72 -11.57
N GLN A 91 -7.67 -2.16 -12.26
CA GLN A 91 -9.03 -1.69 -11.97
C GLN A 91 -9.84 -2.81 -11.35
N GLN A 92 -10.39 -2.55 -10.16
CA GLN A 92 -11.42 -3.38 -9.57
C GLN A 92 -12.80 -2.96 -10.09
N PHE A 93 -13.62 -3.94 -10.37
CA PHE A 93 -15.02 -3.81 -10.76
C PHE A 93 -15.87 -4.74 -9.89
N THR A 94 -17.11 -4.32 -9.62
CA THR A 94 -18.07 -5.11 -8.86
C THR A 94 -19.34 -5.31 -9.69
N ASP A 95 -19.67 -6.55 -10.02
CA ASP A 95 -20.97 -6.89 -10.58
C ASP A 95 -21.99 -6.97 -9.44
N GLN A 96 -22.94 -6.02 -9.41
CA GLN A 96 -24.00 -5.96 -8.41
C GLN A 96 -25.25 -6.77 -8.79
N ARG A 97 -25.24 -7.51 -9.90
CA ARG A 97 -26.40 -8.29 -10.35
C ARG A 97 -26.43 -9.64 -9.65
N GLY A 98 -27.24 -9.72 -8.60
CA GLY A 98 -27.53 -10.96 -7.87
C GLY A 98 -27.40 -10.79 -6.36
N ASN A 99 -27.73 -11.85 -5.63
CA ASN A 99 -27.66 -11.85 -4.16
C ASN A 99 -26.22 -11.91 -3.61
N ASN A 100 -25.23 -12.16 -4.48
CA ASN A 100 -23.81 -12.23 -4.15
C ASN A 100 -23.01 -11.42 -5.18
N PRO A 101 -22.55 -10.20 -4.85
CA PRO A 101 -21.76 -9.41 -5.77
C PRO A 101 -20.45 -10.12 -6.09
N GLN A 102 -20.14 -10.28 -7.38
CA GLN A 102 -18.86 -10.83 -7.83
C GLN A 102 -17.89 -9.68 -8.09
N GLN A 103 -16.71 -9.77 -7.50
CA GLN A 103 -15.62 -8.83 -7.73
C GLN A 103 -14.72 -9.37 -8.84
N PHE A 104 -14.31 -8.51 -9.76
CA PHE A 104 -13.29 -8.85 -10.74
C PHE A 104 -12.29 -7.71 -10.91
N TYR A 105 -11.07 -8.08 -11.28
CA TYR A 105 -9.96 -7.17 -11.54
C TYR A 105 -9.57 -7.22 -13.02
N ALA A 106 -9.15 -6.10 -13.59
CA ALA A 106 -8.50 -6.07 -14.90
C ALA A 106 -7.14 -5.36 -14.80
N TYR A 107 -6.12 -5.97 -15.39
CA TYR A 107 -4.77 -5.41 -15.49
C TYR A 107 -4.41 -5.16 -16.94
N TYR A 108 -3.94 -3.94 -17.21
CA TYR A 108 -3.73 -3.44 -18.55
C TYR A 108 -2.22 -3.37 -18.84
N TYR A 109 -1.71 -4.24 -19.70
CA TYR A 109 -0.31 -4.27 -20.10
C TYR A 109 -0.12 -3.58 -21.44
N GLN A 110 0.42 -2.37 -21.41
CA GLN A 110 0.77 -1.64 -22.63
C GLN A 110 2.02 -2.26 -23.28
N VAL A 111 1.94 -2.51 -24.58
CA VAL A 111 3.04 -3.01 -25.39
C VAL A 111 3.17 -2.18 -26.68
N SER A 112 4.36 -2.20 -27.29
CA SER A 112 4.54 -1.63 -28.64
C SER A 112 3.73 -2.42 -29.68
N ASP A 113 3.39 -1.82 -30.82
CA ASP A 113 2.71 -2.53 -31.92
C ASP A 113 3.50 -3.76 -32.41
N VAL A 114 4.84 -3.69 -32.36
CA VAL A 114 5.70 -4.83 -32.73
C VAL A 114 5.53 -5.97 -31.72
N ASN A 115 5.64 -5.68 -30.43
CA ASN A 115 5.49 -6.68 -29.37
C ASN A 115 4.07 -7.23 -29.34
N PHE A 116 3.07 -6.39 -29.58
CA PHE A 116 1.67 -6.80 -29.73
C PHE A 116 1.50 -7.87 -30.81
N ASN A 117 2.04 -7.62 -32.00
CA ASN A 117 1.95 -8.57 -33.11
C ASN A 117 2.75 -9.85 -32.81
N ASN A 118 3.88 -9.75 -32.10
CA ASN A 118 4.65 -10.91 -31.65
C ASN A 118 3.85 -11.76 -30.65
N TYR A 119 3.20 -11.15 -29.66
CA TYR A 119 2.30 -11.84 -28.73
C TYR A 119 1.15 -12.51 -29.48
N LEU A 120 0.46 -11.79 -30.37
CA LEU A 120 -0.64 -12.34 -31.15
C LEU A 120 -0.18 -13.58 -31.95
N ALA A 121 0.94 -13.49 -32.65
CA ALA A 121 1.48 -14.59 -33.44
C ALA A 121 1.90 -15.79 -32.58
N ALA A 122 2.60 -15.54 -31.47
CA ALA A 122 3.03 -16.59 -30.54
C ALA A 122 1.84 -17.33 -29.93
N ILE A 123 0.83 -16.60 -29.47
CA ILE A 123 -0.39 -17.17 -28.88
C ILE A 123 -1.16 -17.96 -29.93
N GLN A 124 -1.30 -17.44 -31.14
CA GLN A 124 -1.98 -18.16 -32.23
C GLN A 124 -1.26 -19.48 -32.59
N ALA A 125 0.07 -19.50 -32.58
CA ALA A 125 0.84 -20.73 -32.77
C ALA A 125 0.57 -21.74 -31.63
N LYS A 126 0.64 -21.29 -30.38
CA LYS A 126 0.38 -22.13 -29.19
C LYS A 126 -1.04 -22.69 -29.18
N LEU A 127 -2.05 -21.89 -29.51
CA LEU A 127 -3.43 -22.33 -29.60
C LEU A 127 -3.66 -23.29 -30.77
N ALA A 128 -2.93 -23.15 -31.89
CA ALA A 128 -3.02 -24.09 -33.01
C ALA A 128 -2.48 -25.49 -32.63
N GLU A 129 -1.40 -25.57 -31.84
CA GLU A 129 -0.82 -26.82 -31.34
C GLU A 129 -1.81 -27.61 -30.45
N THR A 130 -2.78 -26.93 -29.82
CA THR A 130 -3.78 -27.62 -28.98
C THR A 130 -4.67 -28.60 -29.76
N ALA A 131 -4.79 -28.49 -31.08
CA ALA A 131 -5.59 -29.42 -31.88
C ALA A 131 -5.03 -30.86 -31.86
N GLU A 132 -3.69 -31.01 -31.89
CA GLU A 132 -3.02 -32.30 -31.77
C GLU A 132 -3.19 -32.86 -30.35
N ALA A 133 -2.95 -32.02 -29.33
CA ALA A 133 -3.16 -32.39 -27.93
C ALA A 133 -4.59 -32.87 -27.64
N ILE A 134 -5.61 -32.21 -28.20
CA ILE A 134 -7.01 -32.62 -28.08
C ILE A 134 -7.23 -33.99 -28.72
N THR A 135 -6.61 -34.26 -29.86
CA THR A 135 -6.71 -35.57 -30.53
C THR A 135 -6.11 -36.67 -29.65
N ASP A 136 -4.97 -36.41 -29.02
CA ASP A 136 -4.33 -37.36 -28.10
C ASP A 136 -5.11 -37.56 -26.79
N VAL A 137 -5.73 -36.50 -26.26
CA VAL A 137 -6.63 -36.60 -25.11
C VAL A 137 -7.88 -37.42 -25.45
N ASN A 138 -8.51 -37.19 -26.61
CA ASN A 138 -9.69 -37.91 -27.06
C ASN A 138 -9.40 -39.40 -27.31
N ASN A 139 -8.23 -39.70 -27.88
CA ASN A 139 -7.76 -41.07 -28.10
C ASN A 139 -7.20 -41.73 -26.82
N GLN A 140 -7.21 -41.03 -25.69
CA GLN A 140 -6.68 -41.49 -24.39
C GLN A 140 -5.18 -41.82 -24.41
N HIS A 141 -4.42 -41.22 -25.33
CA HIS A 141 -2.95 -41.24 -25.28
C HIS A 141 -2.43 -40.35 -24.14
N ILE A 142 -3.17 -39.27 -23.82
CA ILE A 142 -2.90 -38.37 -22.70
C ILE A 142 -4.07 -38.48 -21.72
N THR A 143 -3.79 -38.98 -20.51
CA THR A 143 -4.82 -39.21 -19.48
C THR A 143 -4.60 -38.38 -18.22
N THR A 144 -3.49 -37.65 -18.11
CA THR A 144 -3.18 -36.78 -16.96
C THR A 144 -2.51 -35.48 -17.42
N CYS A 145 -2.60 -34.43 -16.61
CA CYS A 145 -1.90 -33.18 -16.89
C CYS A 145 -0.38 -33.33 -16.91
N ALA A 146 0.18 -34.26 -16.12
CA ALA A 146 1.62 -34.53 -16.16
C ALA A 146 2.05 -35.09 -17.52
N ASN A 147 1.29 -36.04 -18.08
CA ASN A 147 1.53 -36.58 -19.43
C ASN A 147 1.40 -35.50 -20.50
N LEU A 148 0.42 -34.61 -20.37
CA LEU A 148 0.22 -33.49 -21.30
C LEU A 148 1.43 -32.55 -21.30
N LEU A 149 1.82 -32.07 -20.11
CA LEU A 149 2.95 -31.14 -19.98
C LEU A 149 4.27 -31.79 -20.40
N GLU A 150 4.46 -33.10 -20.18
CA GLU A 150 5.63 -33.83 -20.66
C GLU A 150 5.64 -33.95 -22.20
N ALA A 151 4.52 -34.36 -22.81
CA ALA A 151 4.41 -34.57 -24.25
C ALA A 151 4.67 -33.28 -25.05
N PHE A 152 4.24 -32.14 -24.51
CA PHE A 152 4.41 -30.81 -25.12
C PHE A 152 5.50 -29.97 -24.45
N GLN A 153 6.38 -30.57 -23.62
CA GLN A 153 7.50 -29.92 -22.93
C GLN A 153 7.13 -28.64 -22.15
N GLY A 154 5.90 -28.57 -21.64
CA GLY A 154 5.35 -27.42 -20.94
C GLY A 154 5.00 -26.23 -21.84
N ASP A 155 5.13 -26.38 -23.16
CA ASP A 155 5.00 -25.31 -24.16
C ASP A 155 3.58 -25.27 -24.77
N ILE A 156 2.56 -25.64 -23.98
CA ILE A 156 1.14 -25.64 -24.35
C ILE A 156 0.33 -24.92 -23.26
N PRO A 157 -0.79 -24.24 -23.59
CA PRO A 157 -1.68 -23.69 -22.58
C PRO A 157 -2.06 -24.74 -21.51
N LYS A 158 -1.88 -24.37 -20.25
CA LYS A 158 -2.25 -25.22 -19.11
C LYS A 158 -3.75 -25.36 -18.98
N ASP A 159 -4.52 -24.37 -19.41
CA ASP A 159 -5.97 -24.41 -19.40
C ASP A 159 -6.52 -24.29 -20.83
N ASN A 160 -7.26 -25.31 -21.26
CA ASN A 160 -7.77 -25.39 -22.64
C ASN A 160 -9.08 -24.62 -22.82
N GLU A 161 -9.14 -23.40 -22.31
CA GLU A 161 -10.36 -22.58 -22.42
C GLU A 161 -10.43 -21.81 -23.73
N LEU A 162 -9.30 -21.34 -24.26
CA LEU A 162 -9.28 -20.53 -25.48
C LEU A 162 -9.17 -21.38 -26.75
N ALA A 163 -9.98 -21.03 -27.74
CA ALA A 163 -9.98 -21.63 -29.08
C ALA A 163 -9.06 -20.86 -30.03
N SER A 164 -9.05 -19.53 -29.91
CA SER A 164 -8.31 -18.62 -30.77
C SER A 164 -8.04 -17.29 -30.06
N MET A 165 -7.06 -16.55 -30.57
CA MET A 165 -6.74 -15.18 -30.14
C MET A 165 -6.82 -14.23 -31.35
N ALA A 166 -7.40 -13.05 -31.14
CA ALA A 166 -7.58 -12.01 -32.14
C ALA A 166 -7.15 -10.64 -31.61
N SER A 167 -7.03 -9.68 -32.52
CA SER A 167 -6.86 -8.25 -32.22
C SER A 167 -8.18 -7.55 -32.49
N MET A 168 -8.64 -6.73 -31.56
CA MET A 168 -9.65 -5.69 -31.80
C MET A 168 -9.00 -4.32 -31.70
N ASP A 169 -9.61 -3.32 -32.34
CA ASP A 169 -9.12 -1.94 -32.35
C ASP A 169 -10.24 -0.99 -31.89
N LEU A 170 -9.99 -0.29 -30.79
CA LEU A 170 -10.92 0.68 -30.21
C LEU A 170 -11.21 1.87 -31.13
N ASN A 171 -10.38 2.13 -32.15
CA ASN A 171 -10.63 3.14 -33.18
C ASN A 171 -11.36 2.59 -34.41
N ASN A 172 -11.58 1.27 -34.51
CA ASN A 172 -12.29 0.66 -35.62
C ASN A 172 -13.80 0.65 -35.36
N ALA A 173 -14.59 1.29 -36.24
CA ALA A 173 -16.03 1.40 -36.07
C ALA A 173 -16.79 0.06 -35.97
N ASN A 174 -16.32 -1.00 -36.65
CA ASN A 174 -16.94 -2.32 -36.58
C ASN A 174 -16.64 -3.02 -35.26
N ASP A 175 -15.41 -2.88 -34.75
CA ASP A 175 -15.03 -3.41 -33.44
C ASP A 175 -15.74 -2.64 -32.33
N GLN A 176 -15.83 -1.31 -32.43
CA GLN A 176 -16.64 -0.49 -31.51
C GLN A 176 -18.09 -0.95 -31.47
N ALA A 177 -18.71 -1.18 -32.64
CA ALA A 177 -20.09 -1.67 -32.71
C ALA A 177 -20.24 -3.07 -32.05
N THR A 178 -19.25 -3.93 -32.23
CA THR A 178 -19.20 -5.26 -31.60
C THR A 178 -19.09 -5.15 -30.09
N ILE A 179 -18.15 -4.35 -29.58
CA ILE A 179 -17.92 -4.11 -28.15
C ILE A 179 -19.15 -3.46 -27.49
N LEU A 180 -19.79 -2.49 -28.16
CA LEU A 180 -21.04 -1.90 -27.70
C LEU A 180 -22.18 -2.93 -27.60
N GLY A 181 -22.13 -4.01 -28.38
CA GLY A 181 -23.05 -5.13 -28.28
C GLY A 181 -22.90 -5.93 -26.98
N TRP A 182 -21.68 -6.03 -26.45
CA TRP A 182 -21.36 -6.82 -25.25
C TRP A 182 -22.10 -6.32 -24.00
N ARG A 183 -22.40 -5.02 -23.90
CA ARG A 183 -23.10 -4.42 -22.74
C ARG A 183 -24.50 -5.01 -22.47
N ASN A 184 -25.09 -5.66 -23.47
CA ASN A 184 -26.43 -6.26 -23.39
C ASN A 184 -26.37 -7.79 -23.28
N ASP A 185 -25.18 -8.38 -23.23
CA ASP A 185 -24.97 -9.81 -23.10
C ASP A 185 -24.45 -10.11 -21.69
N ASN A 186 -25.21 -10.89 -20.92
CA ASN A 186 -24.93 -11.21 -19.53
C ASN A 186 -23.60 -11.95 -19.29
N ASP A 187 -22.99 -12.52 -20.34
CA ASP A 187 -21.69 -13.18 -20.26
C ASP A 187 -20.53 -12.26 -20.68
N LEU A 188 -20.80 -11.08 -21.24
CA LEU A 188 -19.80 -10.19 -21.87
C LEU A 188 -19.80 -8.75 -21.36
N ASP A 189 -20.82 -8.35 -20.62
CA ASP A 189 -20.95 -6.97 -20.12
C ASP A 189 -19.79 -6.51 -19.20
N TRP A 190 -19.18 -7.39 -18.43
CA TRP A 190 -17.97 -7.04 -17.67
C TRP A 190 -16.78 -6.84 -18.60
N PHE A 191 -16.69 -7.56 -19.73
CA PHE A 191 -15.70 -7.29 -20.77
C PHE A 191 -15.97 -5.97 -21.50
N TYR A 192 -17.23 -5.56 -21.63
CA TYR A 192 -17.57 -4.20 -22.04
C TYR A 192 -17.02 -3.16 -21.05
N CYS A 193 -17.16 -3.36 -19.73
CA CYS A 193 -16.58 -2.45 -18.73
C CYS A 193 -15.05 -2.37 -18.85
N ILE A 194 -14.36 -3.49 -19.09
CA ILE A 194 -12.90 -3.54 -19.29
C ILE A 194 -12.49 -2.77 -20.56
N ALA A 195 -13.13 -3.04 -21.70
CA ALA A 195 -12.82 -2.38 -22.97
C ALA A 195 -13.14 -0.87 -22.94
N ARG A 196 -14.27 -0.49 -22.32
CA ARG A 196 -14.64 0.92 -22.12
C ARG A 196 -13.63 1.65 -21.24
N ARG A 197 -13.15 1.03 -20.16
CA ARG A 197 -12.12 1.63 -19.31
C ARG A 197 -10.83 1.87 -20.09
N LEU A 198 -10.42 0.91 -20.90
CA LEU A 198 -9.26 1.08 -21.78
C LEU A 198 -9.47 2.23 -22.79
N ALA A 199 -10.65 2.31 -23.43
CA ALA A 199 -10.99 3.40 -24.34
C ALA A 199 -10.93 4.76 -23.65
N ASN A 200 -11.52 4.88 -22.45
CA ASN A 200 -11.47 6.11 -21.66
C ASN A 200 -10.02 6.49 -21.29
N PHE A 201 -9.22 5.50 -20.88
CA PHE A 201 -7.81 5.73 -20.55
C PHE A 201 -7.02 6.25 -21.76
N LEU A 202 -7.32 5.76 -22.96
CA LEU A 202 -6.66 6.18 -24.19
C LEU A 202 -7.28 7.43 -24.84
N GLY A 203 -8.32 8.01 -24.23
CA GLY A 203 -9.04 9.15 -24.78
C GLY A 203 -9.80 8.85 -26.08
N ILE A 204 -10.21 7.59 -26.29
CA ILE A 204 -10.91 7.14 -27.51
C ILE A 204 -12.43 7.31 -27.34
N ASN A 205 -13.03 8.13 -28.18
CA ASN A 205 -14.47 8.40 -28.19
C ASN A 205 -15.27 7.27 -28.86
N GLY A 206 -16.53 7.08 -28.43
CA GLY A 206 -17.44 6.07 -29.00
C GLY A 206 -18.13 5.15 -27.98
N PHE A 207 -17.69 5.17 -26.72
CA PHE A 207 -18.21 4.31 -25.64
C PHE A 207 -19.02 5.06 -24.56
N ASN A 208 -19.54 6.25 -24.91
CA ASN A 208 -20.31 7.11 -24.00
C ASN A 208 -21.76 6.59 -23.85
N GLY A 209 -22.10 6.07 -22.67
CA GLY A 209 -23.48 5.68 -22.33
C GLY A 209 -23.61 4.70 -21.17
N ILE A 210 -24.47 5.05 -20.20
CA ILE A 210 -24.92 4.29 -19.02
C ILE A 210 -23.80 4.01 -17.99
N ALA A 211 -23.68 4.90 -17.00
CA ALA A 211 -22.81 4.73 -15.82
C ALA A 211 -23.21 3.54 -14.92
N ASN A 212 -24.47 3.11 -14.99
CA ASN A 212 -25.06 2.23 -13.96
C ASN A 212 -24.69 0.72 -14.07
N LEU A 213 -24.10 0.26 -15.18
CA LEU A 213 -23.69 -1.16 -15.32
C LEU A 213 -22.29 -1.44 -14.73
N CYS A 214 -21.44 -0.41 -14.67
CA CYS A 214 -20.07 -0.52 -14.15
C CYS A 214 -20.00 0.34 -12.87
N ASN A 215 -20.63 -0.11 -11.77
CA ASN A 215 -20.58 0.61 -10.50
C ASN A 215 -19.17 0.51 -9.90
N ASN A 216 -18.40 1.59 -10.08
CA ASN A 216 -17.08 1.81 -9.51
C ASN A 216 -17.20 2.09 -8.01
N GLN A 217 -16.70 1.21 -7.14
CA GLN A 217 -16.16 1.67 -5.86
C GLN A 217 -14.69 2.02 -6.10
N LEU A 218 -14.37 3.31 -5.96
CA LEU A 218 -13.03 3.91 -6.00
C LEU A 218 -12.33 3.99 -7.37
N VAL A 219 -12.89 4.79 -8.28
CA VAL A 219 -12.19 5.86 -9.04
C VAL A 219 -13.31 6.77 -9.55
N GLN A 220 -13.52 7.93 -8.94
CA GLN A 220 -14.43 8.93 -9.51
C GLN A 220 -13.71 9.69 -10.62
N ASP A 221 -14.48 9.91 -11.68
CA ASP A 221 -14.12 10.53 -12.95
C ASP A 221 -13.41 11.88 -12.77
N PHE A 222 -12.13 11.92 -13.17
CA PHE A 222 -11.40 13.16 -13.43
C PHE A 222 -11.12 13.24 -14.94
N ALA A 223 -11.86 14.15 -15.60
CA ALA A 223 -11.83 14.52 -17.02
C ALA A 223 -12.33 13.42 -18.00
N ILE A 224 -13.17 13.68 -19.01
CA ILE A 224 -13.24 14.82 -19.92
C ILE A 224 -14.72 15.03 -20.33
N GLN A 225 -15.20 16.27 -20.21
CA GLN A 225 -16.25 16.79 -21.08
C GLN A 225 -15.60 17.40 -22.33
N GLU A 226 -16.21 17.09 -23.48
CA GLU A 226 -16.14 17.75 -24.80
C GLU A 226 -14.96 17.44 -25.76
N GLU A 227 -15.32 16.80 -26.87
CA GLU A 227 -14.68 17.05 -28.17
C GLU A 227 -15.36 18.28 -28.81
N GLU A 228 -14.67 19.42 -28.79
CA GLU A 228 -14.36 20.25 -29.96
C GLU A 228 -13.11 21.07 -29.59
N ASN A 229 -11.96 20.76 -30.23
CA ASN A 229 -10.58 21.21 -29.91
C ASN A 229 -10.00 20.73 -28.56
N THR A 230 -9.38 19.54 -28.53
CA THR A 230 -8.70 19.02 -27.33
C THR A 230 -7.50 19.89 -26.93
N MET A 231 -7.69 20.73 -25.92
CA MET A 231 -6.64 21.50 -25.28
C MET A 231 -5.66 20.57 -24.55
N ASN A 232 -4.36 20.70 -24.82
CA ASN A 232 -3.29 19.97 -24.12
C ASN A 232 -3.11 20.54 -22.71
N ILE A 233 -3.99 20.19 -21.76
CA ILE A 233 -3.98 20.76 -20.40
C ILE A 233 -2.64 20.43 -19.70
N ILE A 234 -2.09 21.41 -18.99
CA ILE A 234 -0.81 21.26 -18.27
C ILE A 234 -0.88 20.14 -17.22
N PRO A 235 0.06 19.16 -17.24
CA PRO A 235 0.09 18.08 -16.26
C PRO A 235 0.18 18.60 -14.83
N GLY A 236 -0.54 17.93 -13.92
CA GLY A 236 -0.68 18.31 -12.51
C GLY A 236 -1.84 19.27 -12.22
N ALA A 237 -2.42 19.92 -13.24
CA ALA A 237 -3.55 20.83 -13.03
C ALA A 237 -4.72 20.14 -12.33
N SER A 238 -5.08 18.91 -12.74
CA SER A 238 -6.20 18.14 -12.18
C SER A 238 -6.06 17.79 -10.68
N ALA A 239 -4.84 17.83 -10.12
CA ALA A 239 -4.63 17.60 -8.70
C ALA A 239 -4.94 18.85 -7.86
N LEU A 240 -4.85 20.04 -8.44
CA LEU A 240 -5.12 21.29 -7.72
C LEU A 240 -6.59 21.38 -7.31
N GLY A 241 -6.81 21.74 -6.05
CA GLY A 241 -8.14 21.87 -5.47
C GLY A 241 -8.84 20.53 -5.19
N ALA A 242 -8.15 19.40 -5.36
CA ALA A 242 -8.64 18.13 -4.84
C ALA A 242 -8.41 18.07 -3.31
N GLY A 243 -9.31 17.42 -2.60
CA GLY A 243 -9.10 17.04 -1.21
C GLY A 243 -7.99 16.00 -1.10
N PHE A 244 -7.35 15.92 0.06
CA PHE A 244 -6.18 15.07 0.30
C PHE A 244 -6.29 14.34 1.64
N ASN A 245 -6.14 13.02 1.61
CA ASN A 245 -6.05 12.19 2.81
C ASN A 245 -4.60 12.12 3.31
N VAL A 246 -4.25 12.99 4.25
CA VAL A 246 -2.88 13.06 4.80
C VAL A 246 -2.51 11.87 5.68
N LEU A 247 -3.42 10.92 5.94
CA LEU A 247 -3.06 9.68 6.65
C LEU A 247 -2.48 8.61 5.71
N GLY A 248 -2.69 8.75 4.40
CA GLY A 248 -2.23 7.83 3.36
C GLY A 248 -0.78 8.05 2.92
N GLU A 249 -0.49 7.68 1.68
CA GLU A 249 0.80 7.90 1.00
C GLU A 249 1.00 9.38 0.64
N TYR A 250 2.26 9.82 0.51
CA TYR A 250 2.60 11.11 -0.07
C TYR A 250 2.58 11.01 -1.60
N GLY A 251 1.38 10.92 -2.17
CA GLY A 251 1.21 10.64 -3.59
C GLY A 251 -0.19 10.94 -4.10
N ILE A 252 -0.36 10.85 -5.41
CA ILE A 252 -1.66 11.03 -6.08
C ILE A 252 -2.71 10.00 -5.63
N SER A 253 -2.28 8.85 -5.07
CA SER A 253 -3.12 7.83 -4.45
C SER A 253 -3.92 8.35 -3.25
N SER A 254 -3.46 9.44 -2.62
CA SER A 254 -4.12 10.08 -1.47
C SER A 254 -5.03 11.24 -1.84
N LEU A 255 -5.19 11.54 -3.14
CA LEU A 255 -6.21 12.48 -3.61
C LEU A 255 -7.61 11.91 -3.39
N THR A 256 -8.55 12.78 -3.03
CA THR A 256 -9.95 12.43 -2.77
C THR A 256 -10.86 13.14 -3.78
N GLN A 257 -11.85 13.90 -3.31
CA GLN A 257 -12.86 14.57 -4.13
C GLN A 257 -12.39 15.94 -4.62
N GLN A 258 -12.85 16.36 -5.80
CA GLN A 258 -12.58 17.70 -6.30
C GLN A 258 -13.40 18.74 -5.52
N LEU A 259 -12.71 19.64 -4.84
CA LEU A 259 -13.36 20.68 -4.03
C LEU A 259 -13.54 21.97 -4.82
N PHE A 260 -12.61 22.27 -5.74
CA PHE A 260 -12.64 23.47 -6.56
C PHE A 260 -12.96 23.16 -8.02
N SER A 261 -13.86 23.93 -8.62
CA SER A 261 -14.16 23.85 -10.06
C SER A 261 -12.94 24.30 -10.87
N GLN A 262 -12.52 23.51 -11.86
CA GLN A 262 -11.56 23.97 -12.85
C GLN A 262 -12.30 24.70 -13.96
N THR A 263 -11.94 25.95 -14.21
CA THR A 263 -12.51 26.73 -15.31
C THR A 263 -11.49 26.86 -16.42
N ASN A 264 -11.85 26.36 -17.61
CA ASN A 264 -11.02 26.41 -18.81
C ASN A 264 -11.54 27.43 -19.83
N GLN A 265 -12.50 28.29 -19.44
CA GLN A 265 -13.19 29.18 -20.37
C GLN A 265 -12.25 30.22 -20.98
N ASN A 266 -11.19 30.63 -20.28
CA ASN A 266 -10.19 31.59 -20.77
C ASN A 266 -8.74 31.06 -20.65
N GLY A 267 -8.56 29.74 -20.67
CA GLY A 267 -7.28 29.10 -20.35
C GLY A 267 -6.12 29.68 -21.16
N THR A 268 -4.99 29.94 -20.51
CA THR A 268 -3.83 30.56 -21.16
C THR A 268 -2.90 29.51 -21.75
N GLN A 269 -2.22 29.82 -22.85
CA GLN A 269 -1.20 28.94 -23.41
C GLN A 269 0.16 29.24 -22.77
N TRP A 270 0.82 28.21 -22.27
CA TRP A 270 2.16 28.29 -21.70
C TRP A 270 3.09 27.27 -22.36
N GLN A 271 4.27 27.71 -22.78
CA GLN A 271 5.26 26.84 -23.42
C GLN A 271 6.38 26.50 -22.44
N TYR A 272 6.56 25.20 -22.16
CA TYR A 272 7.70 24.73 -21.40
C TYR A 272 8.97 24.86 -22.24
N GLN A 273 9.82 25.82 -21.90
CA GLN A 273 10.97 26.19 -22.74
C GLN A 273 11.96 25.05 -23.03
N PRO A 274 12.26 24.12 -22.11
CA PRO A 274 13.20 23.03 -22.39
C PRO A 274 12.73 22.05 -23.48
N THR A 275 11.44 21.67 -23.52
CA THR A 275 10.91 20.73 -24.53
C THR A 275 10.16 21.40 -25.67
N LYS A 276 9.85 22.70 -25.53
CA LYS A 276 9.01 23.49 -26.46
C LYS A 276 7.56 23.01 -26.58
N ILE A 277 7.12 22.10 -25.70
CA ILE A 277 5.72 21.67 -25.63
C ILE A 277 4.88 22.83 -25.08
N THR A 278 3.75 23.09 -25.73
CA THR A 278 2.78 24.10 -25.30
C THR A 278 1.61 23.41 -24.60
N TYR A 279 1.27 23.91 -23.42
CA TYR A 279 0.15 23.46 -22.60
C TYR A 279 -0.89 24.55 -22.43
N THR A 280 -2.14 24.15 -22.25
CA THR A 280 -3.21 25.00 -21.76
C THR A 280 -3.20 24.99 -20.23
N VAL A 281 -3.20 26.17 -19.62
CA VAL A 281 -3.29 26.39 -18.19
C VAL A 281 -4.72 26.86 -17.85
N PRO A 282 -5.43 26.18 -16.93
CA PRO A 282 -6.75 26.63 -16.47
C PRO A 282 -6.73 28.03 -15.84
N ASP A 283 -7.87 28.71 -15.84
CA ASP A 283 -7.97 30.13 -15.42
C ASP A 283 -7.60 30.34 -13.95
N ASN A 284 -7.87 29.34 -13.11
CA ASN A 284 -7.61 29.38 -11.67
C ASN A 284 -6.25 28.78 -11.29
N VAL A 285 -5.33 28.63 -12.24
CA VAL A 285 -4.01 28.02 -12.03
C VAL A 285 -2.89 28.97 -12.44
N SER A 286 -1.94 29.18 -11.54
CA SER A 286 -0.67 29.86 -11.83
C SER A 286 0.41 28.82 -12.13
N VAL A 287 1.19 29.05 -13.19
CA VAL A 287 2.40 28.27 -13.49
C VAL A 287 3.63 29.05 -13.04
N HIS A 288 4.54 28.37 -12.35
CA HIS A 288 5.83 28.92 -11.93
C HIS A 288 6.94 28.10 -12.57
N ASP A 289 7.86 28.78 -13.26
CA ASP A 289 9.08 28.15 -13.76
C ASP A 289 9.90 27.64 -12.57
N TYR A 290 10.11 26.33 -12.52
CA TYR A 290 10.73 25.67 -11.37
C TYR A 290 11.71 24.57 -11.79
N THR A 291 12.33 24.72 -12.97
CA THR A 291 13.18 23.67 -13.54
C THR A 291 14.54 23.57 -12.84
N HIS A 292 14.74 22.50 -12.07
CA HIS A 292 16.02 22.13 -11.46
C HIS A 292 15.96 20.69 -10.94
N THR A 293 17.11 20.15 -10.55
CA THR A 293 17.19 18.86 -9.87
C THR A 293 17.49 19.04 -8.39
N THR A 294 16.82 18.30 -7.53
CA THR A 294 17.16 18.20 -6.10
C THR A 294 17.50 16.77 -5.75
N GLY A 295 18.24 16.58 -4.66
CA GLY A 295 18.46 15.26 -4.10
C GLY A 295 18.89 15.36 -2.65
N SER A 296 18.55 14.34 -1.86
CA SER A 296 18.90 14.28 -0.45
C SER A 296 19.10 12.84 -0.01
N THR A 297 19.82 12.63 1.08
CA THR A 297 19.86 11.34 1.78
C THR A 297 19.69 11.63 3.25
N GLN A 298 18.83 10.85 3.89
CA GLN A 298 18.49 10.99 5.30
C GLN A 298 18.31 9.61 5.91
N VAL A 299 18.65 9.50 7.19
CA VAL A 299 18.40 8.31 8.01
C VAL A 299 17.57 8.73 9.20
N PHE A 300 16.52 7.95 9.47
CA PHE A 300 15.59 8.16 10.56
C PHE A 300 15.68 7.00 11.54
N ASN A 301 15.75 7.31 12.83
CA ASN A 301 15.74 6.32 13.90
C ASN A 301 14.31 5.87 14.27
N THR A 302 13.32 6.73 14.04
CA THR A 302 11.92 6.47 14.37
C THR A 302 10.99 6.74 13.19
N ARG A 303 9.83 6.06 13.21
CA ARG A 303 8.73 6.29 12.25
C ARG A 303 8.27 7.76 12.26
N ASP A 304 8.29 8.42 13.40
CA ASP A 304 7.89 9.83 13.51
C ASP A 304 8.84 10.78 12.79
N GLN A 305 10.15 10.55 12.88
CA GLN A 305 11.12 11.36 12.15
C GLN A 305 10.90 11.27 10.62
N PHE A 306 10.65 10.05 10.12
CA PHE A 306 10.30 9.84 8.71
C PHE A 306 8.98 10.53 8.32
N LYS A 307 7.91 10.34 9.11
CA LYS A 307 6.62 11.01 8.87
C LYS A 307 6.75 12.53 8.88
N ASN A 308 7.54 13.08 9.80
CA ASN A 308 7.81 14.52 9.89
C ASN A 308 8.53 15.07 8.66
N HIS A 309 9.42 14.29 8.02
CA HIS A 309 10.04 14.67 6.74
C HIS A 309 8.98 14.89 5.67
N PHE A 310 8.07 13.94 5.47
CA PHE A 310 6.99 14.07 4.49
C PHE A 310 5.94 15.13 4.89
N ALA A 311 5.65 15.29 6.18
CA ALA A 311 4.80 16.37 6.67
C ALA A 311 5.38 17.75 6.31
N ALA A 312 6.68 17.94 6.53
CA ALA A 312 7.38 19.16 6.14
C ALA A 312 7.38 19.36 4.61
N LYS A 313 7.61 18.30 3.83
CA LYS A 313 7.53 18.30 2.35
C LYS A 313 6.14 18.69 1.85
N ALA A 314 5.09 18.43 2.64
CA ALA A 314 3.70 18.79 2.34
C ALA A 314 3.26 20.17 2.86
N SER A 315 4.16 20.95 3.47
CA SER A 315 3.86 22.20 4.19
C SER A 315 2.90 22.02 5.39
N LEU A 316 2.95 20.86 6.07
CA LEU A 316 2.14 20.54 7.25
C LEU A 316 2.96 20.64 8.54
N SER A 317 2.29 20.94 9.66
CA SER A 317 2.86 20.87 11.00
C SER A 317 2.57 19.52 11.67
N GLY A 318 3.51 19.06 12.51
CA GLY A 318 3.57 17.69 13.05
C GLY A 318 2.31 17.26 13.81
N SER A 319 1.65 16.23 13.25
CA SER A 319 0.62 15.43 13.91
C SER A 319 0.98 13.95 13.75
N ILE A 320 0.62 13.13 14.75
CA ILE A 320 1.07 11.75 14.89
C ILE A 320 0.70 10.87 13.69
N GLY A 321 -0.45 11.12 13.04
CA GLY A 321 -0.94 10.29 11.94
C GLY A 321 -0.49 10.68 10.53
N VAL A 322 0.09 11.86 10.35
CA VAL A 322 0.38 12.40 9.02
C VAL A 322 1.41 11.52 8.29
N PHE A 323 1.07 11.12 7.06
CA PHE A 323 1.80 10.23 6.16
C PHE A 323 2.17 8.87 6.76
N SER A 324 1.32 8.33 7.62
CA SER A 324 1.50 6.96 8.14
C SER A 324 1.51 5.91 7.02
N GLY A 325 0.65 6.05 6.01
CA GLY A 325 0.60 5.16 4.85
C GLY A 325 1.85 5.25 3.97
N GLN A 326 2.51 6.42 3.93
CA GLN A 326 3.81 6.55 3.23
C GLN A 326 4.88 5.67 3.87
N PHE A 327 4.90 5.59 5.20
CA PHE A 327 5.84 4.73 5.91
C PHE A 327 5.55 3.25 5.62
N ASP A 328 4.27 2.86 5.64
CA ASP A 328 3.87 1.48 5.35
C ASP A 328 4.18 1.11 3.89
N PHE A 329 3.97 2.02 2.95
CA PHE A 329 4.40 1.85 1.56
C PHE A 329 5.93 1.66 1.46
N ALA A 330 6.71 2.52 2.10
CA ALA A 330 8.16 2.50 2.03
C ALA A 330 8.78 1.24 2.68
N TYR A 331 8.24 0.79 3.82
CA TYR A 331 8.86 -0.22 4.68
C TYR A 331 7.93 -1.37 5.07
N SER A 332 6.90 -1.67 4.28
CA SER A 332 5.97 -2.79 4.52
C SER A 332 6.69 -4.11 4.79
N ALA A 333 7.79 -4.39 4.07
CA ALA A 333 8.59 -5.59 4.25
C ALA A 333 9.29 -5.72 5.62
N THR A 334 9.36 -4.63 6.41
CA THR A 334 9.88 -4.67 7.78
C THR A 334 8.78 -4.71 8.84
N THR A 335 7.51 -4.62 8.45
CA THR A 335 6.39 -4.76 9.39
C THR A 335 6.29 -6.21 9.86
N ASN A 336 6.06 -6.42 11.16
CA ASN A 336 5.99 -7.75 11.79
C ASN A 336 7.27 -8.62 11.59
N THR A 337 8.44 -7.97 11.58
CA THR A 337 9.73 -8.66 11.54
C THR A 337 10.43 -8.56 12.90
N GLU A 338 11.19 -9.60 13.26
CA GLU A 338 11.90 -9.71 14.54
C GLU A 338 13.09 -8.74 14.69
N THR A 339 13.23 -7.78 13.78
CA THR A 339 14.44 -6.97 13.60
C THR A 339 14.10 -5.49 13.75
N SER A 340 14.91 -4.77 14.53
CA SER A 340 14.80 -3.31 14.62
C SER A 340 15.58 -2.65 13.50
N TYR A 341 15.03 -1.60 12.89
CA TYR A 341 15.65 -0.92 11.73
C TYR A 341 15.89 0.57 11.95
N PHE A 342 16.94 1.08 11.31
CA PHE A 342 17.00 2.47 10.86
C PHE A 342 16.33 2.59 9.49
N TYR A 343 15.66 3.71 9.23
CA TYR A 343 14.92 3.95 8.00
C TYR A 343 15.65 4.99 7.16
N GLY A 344 16.27 4.55 6.07
CA GLY A 344 17.01 5.37 5.14
C GLY A 344 16.18 5.77 3.93
N LEU A 345 16.31 7.03 3.50
CA LEU A 345 15.68 7.57 2.30
C LEU A 345 16.72 8.35 1.51
N SER A 346 16.96 7.94 0.26
CA SER A 346 17.65 8.78 -0.73
C SER A 346 16.65 9.23 -1.79
N GLU A 347 16.57 10.53 -2.04
CA GLU A 347 15.65 11.15 -3.00
C GLU A 347 16.43 11.78 -4.15
N ALA A 348 15.90 11.69 -5.37
CA ALA A 348 16.27 12.55 -6.48
C ALA A 348 15.03 13.00 -7.25
N ASN A 349 14.86 14.32 -7.36
CA ASN A 349 13.77 14.92 -8.10
C ASN A 349 14.32 15.64 -9.32
N TYR A 350 13.69 15.41 -10.46
CA TYR A 350 13.73 16.33 -11.59
C TYR A 350 12.46 17.19 -11.51
N ASN A 351 12.62 18.44 -11.08
CA ASN A 351 11.50 19.38 -11.00
C ASN A 351 11.35 20.06 -12.36
N GLY A 352 10.15 19.99 -12.95
CA GLY A 352 9.81 20.67 -14.21
C GLY A 352 9.23 22.05 -13.95
N TRP A 353 8.05 22.10 -13.34
CA TRP A 353 7.31 23.32 -12.99
C TRP A 353 6.53 23.15 -11.70
N LYS A 354 6.08 24.28 -11.14
CA LYS A 354 5.14 24.32 -10.02
C LYS A 354 3.81 24.90 -10.49
N LEU A 355 2.71 24.35 -9.99
CA LEU A 355 1.37 24.89 -10.18
C LEU A 355 0.78 25.28 -8.82
N SER A 356 0.00 26.35 -8.78
CA SER A 356 -0.73 26.76 -7.58
C SER A 356 -2.10 27.31 -7.94
N LEU A 357 -3.08 27.16 -7.05
CA LEU A 357 -4.36 27.87 -7.17
C LEU A 357 -4.12 29.40 -7.14
N THR A 358 -4.78 30.13 -8.04
CA THR A 358 -4.72 31.61 -8.04
C THR A 358 -5.61 32.23 -6.96
N SER A 359 -6.66 31.52 -6.57
CA SER A 359 -7.61 31.92 -5.53
C SER A 359 -8.21 30.69 -4.87
N GLU A 360 -8.50 30.84 -3.58
CA GLU A 360 -9.16 29.84 -2.72
C GLU A 360 -10.55 30.33 -2.31
N SER A 361 -11.16 31.25 -3.07
CA SER A 361 -12.45 31.84 -2.71
C SER A 361 -13.61 30.86 -2.87
N ASP A 362 -14.62 31.01 -2.00
CA ASP A 362 -15.85 30.19 -2.00
C ASP A 362 -16.54 30.11 -3.36
N SER A 363 -16.43 31.15 -4.19
CA SER A 363 -17.00 31.19 -5.55
C SER A 363 -16.39 30.16 -6.52
N LEU A 364 -15.24 29.57 -6.18
CA LEU A 364 -14.56 28.55 -6.97
C LEU A 364 -14.83 27.15 -6.43
N LEU A 365 -15.52 26.99 -5.30
CA LEU A 365 -15.91 25.69 -4.81
C LEU A 365 -16.88 25.03 -5.80
N SER A 366 -16.74 23.72 -5.98
CA SER A 366 -17.60 22.95 -6.86
C SER A 366 -18.96 22.72 -6.21
N SER A 367 -20.02 22.69 -7.02
CA SER A 367 -21.36 22.33 -6.54
C SER A 367 -21.37 20.91 -5.96
N ASN A 368 -20.55 20.01 -6.49
CA ASN A 368 -20.40 18.64 -5.96
C ASN A 368 -19.88 18.62 -4.52
N PHE A 369 -19.14 19.65 -4.11
CA PHE A 369 -18.69 19.82 -2.73
C PHE A 369 -19.73 20.57 -1.89
N THR A 370 -20.19 21.73 -2.34
CA THR A 370 -21.07 22.61 -1.55
C THR A 370 -22.48 22.07 -1.37
N ASP A 371 -22.98 21.28 -2.32
CA ASP A 371 -24.32 20.71 -2.29
C ASP A 371 -24.33 19.30 -1.66
N ASP A 372 -23.18 18.79 -1.24
CA ASP A 372 -23.08 17.47 -0.64
C ASP A 372 -23.77 17.42 0.74
N PRO A 373 -24.54 16.37 1.06
CA PRO A 373 -25.19 16.25 2.36
C PRO A 373 -24.22 16.33 3.54
N LEU A 374 -23.01 15.77 3.42
CA LEU A 374 -22.02 15.82 4.50
C LEU A 374 -21.45 17.24 4.71
N PHE A 375 -21.41 18.06 3.67
CA PHE A 375 -21.04 19.48 3.79
C PHE A 375 -22.16 20.27 4.45
N LEU A 376 -23.41 20.09 3.98
CA LEU A 376 -24.58 20.82 4.48
C LEU A 376 -24.95 20.46 5.94
N GLU A 377 -24.69 19.22 6.36
CA GLU A 377 -24.98 18.74 7.72
C GLU A 377 -23.82 18.92 8.71
N LEU A 378 -22.70 19.50 8.26
CA LEU A 378 -21.51 19.65 9.08
C LEU A 378 -21.78 20.61 10.25
N PRO A 379 -21.63 20.19 11.52
CA PRO A 379 -21.93 21.04 12.66
C PRO A 379 -21.08 22.32 12.72
N ILE A 380 -21.63 23.39 13.31
CA ILE A 380 -20.91 24.65 13.52
C ILE A 380 -19.87 24.53 14.65
N THR A 381 -20.05 23.59 15.58
CA THR A 381 -19.15 23.36 16.72
C THR A 381 -18.69 21.91 16.77
N PHE A 382 -17.48 21.66 17.29
CA PHE A 382 -16.93 20.31 17.47
C PHE A 382 -17.08 19.84 18.93
N SER A 383 -17.53 18.61 19.12
CA SER A 383 -17.69 17.95 20.41
C SER A 383 -17.69 16.42 20.25
N ASP A 384 -17.47 15.68 21.34
CA ASP A 384 -17.50 14.21 21.29
C ASP A 384 -18.85 13.65 20.80
N ALA A 385 -19.94 14.35 21.04
CA ALA A 385 -21.29 13.94 20.60
C ALA A 385 -21.52 14.06 19.09
N ASN A 386 -20.71 14.85 18.38
CA ASN A 386 -20.88 15.09 16.94
C ASN A 386 -19.63 14.83 16.10
N LYS A 387 -18.53 14.35 16.72
CA LYS A 387 -17.25 14.08 16.06
C LYS A 387 -17.37 13.17 14.83
N ASP A 388 -18.28 12.19 14.87
CA ASP A 388 -18.44 11.22 13.77
C ASP A 388 -18.92 11.87 12.47
N LYS A 389 -19.65 12.99 12.56
CA LYS A 389 -20.06 13.77 11.38
C LYS A 389 -18.85 14.41 10.69
N PHE A 390 -17.95 14.99 11.48
CA PHE A 390 -16.68 15.53 10.96
C PHE A 390 -15.80 14.41 10.39
N TYR A 391 -15.74 13.26 11.06
CA TYR A 391 -14.91 12.15 10.59
C TYR A 391 -15.45 11.53 9.30
N ALA A 392 -16.77 11.42 9.14
CA ALA A 392 -17.40 11.03 7.89
C ALA A 392 -17.10 12.02 6.76
N PHE A 393 -17.15 13.32 7.06
CA PHE A 393 -16.76 14.37 6.13
C PHE A 393 -15.29 14.23 5.70
N PHE A 394 -14.36 14.02 6.64
CA PHE A 394 -12.94 13.86 6.34
C PHE A 394 -12.60 12.58 5.56
N ARG A 395 -13.31 11.47 5.81
CA ARG A 395 -13.13 10.25 5.01
C ARG A 395 -13.48 10.46 3.53
N LYS A 396 -14.44 11.33 3.24
CA LYS A 396 -14.88 11.61 1.86
C LYS A 396 -14.03 12.67 1.16
N PHE A 397 -13.75 13.77 1.84
CA PHE A 397 -13.13 14.96 1.25
C PHE A 397 -11.66 15.15 1.65
N GLY A 398 -11.10 14.25 2.45
CA GLY A 398 -9.79 14.43 3.07
C GLY A 398 -9.84 15.35 4.29
N THR A 399 -8.69 15.63 4.88
CA THR A 399 -8.56 16.66 5.94
C THR A 399 -7.92 17.94 5.41
N HIS A 400 -7.25 17.83 4.26
CA HIS A 400 -6.55 18.92 3.59
C HIS A 400 -7.00 18.98 2.14
N PHE A 401 -6.58 20.01 1.43
CA PHE A 401 -6.72 20.13 -0.01
C PHE A 401 -5.39 20.57 -0.63
N VAL A 402 -5.24 20.27 -1.91
CA VAL A 402 -4.04 20.58 -2.69
C VAL A 402 -4.11 22.03 -3.16
N ALA A 403 -3.28 22.90 -2.58
CA ALA A 403 -3.17 24.30 -2.97
C ALA A 403 -2.08 24.51 -4.05
N GLY A 404 -1.07 23.63 -4.07
CA GLY A 404 0.00 23.64 -5.04
C GLY A 404 0.57 22.25 -5.30
N VAL A 405 1.24 22.10 -6.45
CA VAL A 405 1.95 20.87 -6.81
C VAL A 405 3.28 21.19 -7.49
N THR A 406 4.29 20.35 -7.26
CA THR A 406 5.49 20.26 -8.11
C THR A 406 5.29 19.12 -9.10
N VAL A 407 5.61 19.38 -10.37
CA VAL A 407 5.44 18.42 -11.46
C VAL A 407 6.79 18.12 -12.10
N GLY A 408 7.06 16.85 -12.35
CA GLY A 408 8.33 16.36 -12.86
C GLY A 408 8.48 14.86 -12.69
N GLY A 409 9.63 14.42 -12.18
CA GLY A 409 9.91 13.03 -11.84
C GLY A 409 10.63 12.90 -10.49
N SER A 410 10.29 11.88 -9.71
CA SER A 410 10.90 11.57 -8.41
C SER A 410 11.42 10.15 -8.41
N LEU A 411 12.58 9.93 -7.80
CA LEU A 411 13.10 8.64 -7.38
C LEU A 411 13.30 8.68 -5.87
N ASP A 412 12.59 7.81 -5.18
CA ASP A 412 12.73 7.56 -3.76
C ASP A 412 13.33 6.17 -3.56
N TYR A 413 14.48 6.11 -2.91
CA TYR A 413 15.20 4.89 -2.57
C TYR A 413 15.11 4.64 -1.07
N TYR A 414 14.19 3.76 -0.68
CA TYR A 414 13.94 3.40 0.71
C TYR A 414 14.82 2.22 1.11
N VAL A 415 15.50 2.35 2.24
CA VAL A 415 16.39 1.32 2.77
C VAL A 415 16.17 1.15 4.26
N ALA A 416 15.67 0.00 4.68
CA ALA A 416 15.62 -0.35 6.10
C ALA A 416 16.89 -1.13 6.48
N VAL A 417 17.69 -0.59 7.40
CA VAL A 417 18.98 -1.17 7.83
C VAL A 417 18.87 -1.71 9.25
N GLU A 418 19.28 -2.96 9.47
CA GLU A 418 19.20 -3.56 10.80
C GLU A 418 20.02 -2.78 11.85
N LYS A 419 19.44 -2.48 13.01
CA LYS A 419 20.14 -1.83 14.13
C LYS A 419 21.25 -2.72 14.73
N SER A 420 21.18 -4.03 14.49
CA SER A 420 22.21 -5.01 14.87
C SER A 420 23.54 -4.78 14.14
N PHE A 421 23.49 -4.22 12.92
CA PHE A 421 24.65 -3.98 12.07
C PHE A 421 25.46 -2.75 12.52
N SER A 422 24.77 -1.67 12.88
CA SER A 422 25.39 -0.42 13.32
C SER A 422 24.40 0.37 14.17
N SER A 423 24.86 0.92 15.28
CA SER A 423 24.09 1.87 16.11
C SER A 423 24.38 3.35 15.77
N ASN A 424 25.17 3.61 14.72
CA ASN A 424 25.59 4.96 14.33
C ASN A 424 24.87 5.42 13.06
N GLU A 425 23.89 6.31 13.21
CA GLU A 425 23.10 6.90 12.12
C GLU A 425 23.98 7.56 11.05
N GLN A 426 25.02 8.30 11.45
CA GLN A 426 25.91 8.99 10.51
C GLN A 426 26.71 8.02 9.65
N ALA A 427 27.07 6.85 10.22
CA ALA A 427 27.74 5.80 9.47
C ALA A 427 26.77 5.13 8.46
N ILE A 428 25.51 4.95 8.84
CA ILE A 428 24.46 4.41 7.95
C ILE A 428 24.19 5.40 6.82
N ASP A 429 24.04 6.69 7.13
CA ASP A 429 23.81 7.76 6.16
C ASP A 429 24.93 7.83 5.10
N SER A 430 26.19 7.74 5.55
CA SER A 430 27.35 7.71 4.65
C SER A 430 27.35 6.48 3.73
N LYS A 431 26.96 5.31 4.25
CA LYS A 431 26.89 4.07 3.47
C LYS A 431 25.72 4.09 2.49
N LEU A 432 24.56 4.56 2.93
CA LEU A 432 23.39 4.73 2.07
C LEU A 432 23.67 5.70 0.93
N SER A 433 24.29 6.84 1.22
CA SER A 433 24.69 7.82 0.19
C SER A 433 25.65 7.22 -0.84
N LEU A 434 26.62 6.41 -0.39
CA LEU A 434 27.57 5.74 -1.28
C LEU A 434 26.91 4.63 -2.11
N GLU A 435 26.01 3.85 -1.51
CA GLU A 435 25.25 2.84 -2.23
C GLU A 435 24.34 3.46 -3.29
N TYR A 436 23.57 4.48 -2.91
CA TYR A 436 22.68 5.19 -3.82
C TYR A 436 23.45 5.71 -5.05
N LYS A 437 24.65 6.24 -4.83
CA LYS A 437 25.58 6.61 -5.90
C LYS A 437 26.01 5.41 -6.74
N ALA A 438 26.45 4.31 -6.12
CA ALA A 438 26.90 3.11 -6.80
C ALA A 438 25.82 2.51 -7.71
N VAL A 439 24.58 2.45 -7.22
CA VAL A 439 23.44 1.90 -7.95
C VAL A 439 23.06 2.81 -9.11
N PHE A 440 22.80 4.10 -8.88
CA PHE A 440 22.12 4.94 -9.88
C PHE A 440 23.03 5.86 -10.70
N PHE A 441 24.24 6.17 -10.24
CA PHE A 441 25.07 7.21 -10.87
C PHE A 441 26.40 6.67 -11.39
N SER A 442 27.00 5.73 -10.69
CA SER A 442 28.32 5.20 -11.04
C SER A 442 28.23 4.26 -12.24
N ALA A 443 29.23 4.33 -13.12
CA ALA A 443 29.43 3.31 -14.15
C ALA A 443 29.82 1.98 -13.49
N LYS A 444 29.56 0.84 -14.13
CA LYS A 444 29.77 -0.50 -13.54
C LYS A 444 31.13 -0.70 -12.86
N ALA A 445 32.23 -0.26 -13.48
CA ALA A 445 33.57 -0.40 -12.90
C ALA A 445 33.80 0.48 -11.66
N GLU A 446 33.17 1.66 -11.60
CA GLU A 446 33.22 2.55 -10.44
C GLU A 446 32.31 2.02 -9.32
N ALA A 447 31.11 1.56 -9.67
CA ALA A 447 30.17 0.93 -8.75
C ALA A 447 30.79 -0.28 -8.05
N GLU A 448 31.56 -1.12 -8.76
CA GLU A 448 32.28 -2.25 -8.16
C GLU A 448 33.27 -1.79 -7.06
N VAL A 449 33.98 -0.67 -7.27
CA VAL A 449 34.88 -0.10 -6.27
C VAL A 449 34.11 0.41 -5.06
N GLU A 450 32.96 1.06 -5.27
CA GLU A 450 32.11 1.61 -4.21
C GLU A 450 31.43 0.50 -3.40
N TRP A 451 30.95 -0.56 -4.04
CA TRP A 451 30.45 -1.76 -3.37
C TRP A 451 31.53 -2.46 -2.55
N ASN A 452 32.76 -2.55 -3.06
CA ASN A 452 33.88 -3.07 -2.27
C ASN A 452 34.19 -2.23 -1.02
N GLN A 453 33.92 -0.92 -1.03
CA GLN A 453 34.03 -0.07 0.15
C GLN A 453 32.87 -0.28 1.14
N LEU A 454 31.66 -0.53 0.66
CA LEU A 454 30.49 -0.85 1.48
C LEU A 454 30.61 -2.22 2.17
N GLY A 455 31.08 -3.22 1.41
CA GLY A 455 31.20 -4.62 1.80
C GLY A 455 29.88 -5.39 1.73
N GLN A 456 29.96 -6.71 1.47
CA GLN A 456 28.78 -7.59 1.37
C GLN A 456 27.87 -7.53 2.61
N GLN A 457 28.46 -7.42 3.80
CA GLN A 457 27.72 -7.35 5.07
C GLN A 457 26.73 -6.17 5.12
N TRP A 458 27.03 -5.07 4.43
CA TRP A 458 26.10 -3.95 4.34
C TRP A 458 24.86 -4.33 3.53
N ALA A 459 25.03 -4.92 2.35
CA ALA A 459 23.93 -5.37 1.50
C ALA A 459 23.07 -6.43 2.19
N ASP A 460 23.70 -7.35 2.94
CA ASP A 460 23.01 -8.42 3.68
C ASP A 460 22.22 -7.90 4.89
N SER A 461 22.55 -6.71 5.41
CA SER A 461 21.94 -6.11 6.60
C SER A 461 20.77 -5.17 6.32
N ARG A 462 20.22 -5.17 5.09
CA ARG A 462 19.20 -4.21 4.69
C ARG A 462 18.11 -4.78 3.80
N VAL A 463 16.94 -4.15 3.86
CA VAL A 463 15.82 -4.34 2.93
C VAL A 463 15.65 -3.08 2.10
N VAL A 464 15.37 -3.23 0.80
CA VAL A 464 15.31 -2.11 -0.15
C VAL A 464 13.97 -2.08 -0.87
N HIS A 465 13.49 -0.87 -1.12
CA HIS A 465 12.35 -0.59 -1.98
C HIS A 465 12.65 0.67 -2.82
N VAL A 466 12.48 0.54 -4.15
CA VAL A 466 12.64 1.63 -5.09
C VAL A 466 11.27 2.10 -5.57
N SER A 467 11.00 3.40 -5.45
CA SER A 467 9.78 4.02 -5.97
C SER A 467 10.11 5.20 -6.86
N THR A 468 9.47 5.26 -8.02
CA THR A 468 9.64 6.31 -9.02
C THR A 468 8.31 6.76 -9.58
N ILE A 469 8.19 8.07 -9.74
CA ILE A 469 7.03 8.79 -10.25
C ILE A 469 7.48 9.68 -11.40
N GLY A 470 6.66 9.76 -12.46
CA GLY A 470 7.01 10.51 -13.68
C GLY A 470 8.06 9.78 -14.53
N GLY A 471 8.11 10.11 -15.83
CA GLY A 471 8.91 9.38 -16.80
C GLY A 471 8.47 7.91 -16.96
N ASP A 472 9.35 7.13 -17.57
CA ASP A 472 9.25 5.69 -17.69
C ASP A 472 9.76 5.04 -16.39
N SER A 473 8.93 5.09 -15.35
CA SER A 473 9.26 4.69 -13.97
C SER A 473 9.33 3.17 -13.77
N SER A 474 8.65 2.39 -14.60
CA SER A 474 8.50 0.95 -14.41
C SER A 474 9.80 0.17 -14.25
N PRO A 475 10.85 0.41 -15.05
CA PRO A 475 12.12 -0.30 -14.89
C PRO A 475 12.80 -0.05 -13.54
N LEU A 476 12.69 1.17 -13.00
CA LEU A 476 13.27 1.52 -11.69
C LEU A 476 12.45 0.93 -10.55
N ASN A 477 11.11 0.95 -10.65
CA ASN A 477 10.22 0.35 -9.65
C ASN A 477 10.36 -1.18 -9.52
N ALA A 478 10.90 -1.84 -10.53
CA ALA A 478 11.15 -3.28 -10.51
C ALA A 478 12.50 -3.66 -9.88
N LEU A 479 13.34 -2.69 -9.54
CA LEU A 479 14.67 -2.95 -9.00
C LEU A 479 14.61 -3.46 -7.56
N ASN A 480 15.50 -4.40 -7.26
CA ASN A 480 15.84 -4.83 -5.91
C ASN A 480 17.38 -4.94 -5.80
N PRO A 481 18.10 -3.81 -5.70
CA PRO A 481 19.55 -3.78 -5.80
C PRO A 481 20.27 -4.65 -4.77
N VAL A 482 21.21 -5.47 -5.24
CA VAL A 482 22.10 -6.32 -4.44
C VAL A 482 23.57 -5.91 -4.57
N PHE A 483 24.44 -6.57 -3.81
CA PHE A 483 25.87 -6.27 -3.82
C PHE A 483 26.47 -6.36 -5.22
N GLY A 484 27.11 -5.28 -5.67
CA GLY A 484 27.79 -5.19 -6.97
C GLY A 484 26.92 -4.65 -8.11
N ASP A 485 25.64 -4.35 -7.86
CA ASP A 485 24.73 -3.85 -8.88
C ASP A 485 25.05 -2.41 -9.30
N SER A 486 24.72 -2.10 -10.56
CA SER A 486 24.82 -0.77 -11.14
C SER A 486 23.75 -0.62 -12.21
N ASP A 487 22.75 0.20 -11.92
CA ASP A 487 21.56 0.46 -12.73
C ASP A 487 21.58 1.87 -13.32
N SER A 488 22.76 2.48 -13.44
CA SER A 488 22.93 3.84 -13.93
C SER A 488 22.37 4.07 -15.34
N ASN A 489 22.37 3.05 -16.20
CA ASN A 489 21.73 3.12 -17.51
C ASN A 489 20.20 3.21 -17.40
N ILE A 490 19.60 2.47 -16.47
CA ILE A 490 18.15 2.49 -16.23
C ILE A 490 17.75 3.86 -15.67
N PHE A 491 18.52 4.36 -14.70
CA PHE A 491 18.34 5.70 -14.13
C PHE A 491 18.47 6.82 -15.18
N GLN A 492 19.46 6.74 -16.08
CA GLN A 492 19.62 7.71 -17.17
C GLN A 492 18.44 7.66 -18.15
N GLY A 493 17.97 6.46 -18.51
CA GLY A 493 16.79 6.29 -19.38
C GLY A 493 15.55 6.94 -18.77
N TRP A 494 15.28 6.67 -17.49
CA TRP A 494 14.20 7.32 -16.75
C TRP A 494 14.36 8.85 -16.75
N THR A 495 15.52 9.37 -16.39
CA THR A 495 15.78 10.82 -16.34
C THR A 495 15.47 11.51 -17.69
N GLN A 496 15.84 10.86 -18.82
CA GLN A 496 15.57 11.39 -20.17
C GLN A 496 14.08 11.36 -20.55
N SER A 497 13.30 10.49 -19.93
CA SER A 497 11.87 10.33 -20.19
C SER A 497 10.98 11.22 -19.30
N VAL A 498 11.51 11.76 -18.18
CA VAL A 498 10.70 12.51 -17.19
C VAL A 498 9.85 13.60 -17.83
N MET A 499 10.43 14.45 -18.67
CA MET A 499 9.69 15.57 -19.28
C MET A 499 8.86 15.19 -20.50
N GLN A 500 8.90 13.91 -20.92
CA GLN A 500 7.98 13.36 -21.90
C GLN A 500 6.70 12.87 -21.20
N ASN A 501 6.84 12.32 -19.99
CA ASN A 501 5.74 11.79 -19.18
C ASN A 501 5.76 12.35 -17.73
N PRO A 502 5.66 13.68 -17.52
CA PRO A 502 5.81 14.25 -16.18
C PRO A 502 4.59 13.96 -15.30
N SER A 503 4.81 13.84 -13.99
CA SER A 503 3.74 13.57 -13.00
C SER A 503 3.88 14.48 -11.78
N VAL A 504 2.86 14.52 -10.92
CA VAL A 504 2.90 15.24 -9.65
C VAL A 504 3.83 14.49 -8.69
N ILE A 505 4.84 15.19 -8.17
CA ILE A 505 5.89 14.62 -7.32
C ILE A 505 5.96 15.28 -5.93
N GLU A 506 5.38 16.47 -5.78
CA GLU A 506 5.24 17.13 -4.48
C GLU A 506 3.91 17.87 -4.40
N PHE A 507 3.43 18.08 -3.18
CA PHE A 507 2.17 18.74 -2.87
C PHE A 507 2.40 19.84 -1.84
N ASP A 508 1.78 20.99 -2.06
CA ASP A 508 1.58 22.01 -1.03
C ASP A 508 0.13 21.88 -0.53
N LEU A 509 -0.03 21.43 0.71
CA LEU A 509 -1.33 21.13 1.29
C LEU A 509 -1.80 22.23 2.24
N LYS A 510 -3.10 22.47 2.26
CA LYS A 510 -3.77 23.40 3.19
C LYS A 510 -4.92 22.70 3.90
N PRO A 511 -5.19 23.02 5.18
CA PRO A 511 -6.26 22.37 5.92
C PRO A 511 -7.63 22.79 5.39
N LEU A 512 -8.59 21.86 5.37
CA LEU A 512 -9.96 22.13 4.92
C LEU A 512 -10.68 23.20 5.74
N SER A 513 -10.24 23.44 6.98
CA SER A 513 -10.80 24.49 7.83
C SER A 513 -10.77 25.88 7.19
N LEU A 514 -9.87 26.13 6.22
CA LEU A 514 -9.79 27.39 5.48
C LEU A 514 -10.97 27.62 4.51
N LEU A 515 -11.75 26.58 4.19
CA LEU A 515 -12.92 26.68 3.32
C LEU A 515 -14.21 27.03 4.08
N PHE A 516 -14.11 27.26 5.38
CA PHE A 516 -15.22 27.60 6.26
C PHE A 516 -14.96 28.96 6.91
N VAL A 517 -16.00 29.54 7.50
CA VAL A 517 -15.93 30.84 8.18
C VAL A 517 -16.21 30.71 9.68
N ASP A 518 -15.69 31.67 10.45
CA ASP A 518 -16.00 31.89 11.87
C ASP A 518 -15.90 30.63 12.76
N GLU A 519 -16.97 30.31 13.49
CA GLU A 519 -17.02 29.20 14.44
C GLU A 519 -16.88 27.84 13.75
N GLN A 520 -17.43 27.70 12.54
CA GLN A 520 -17.36 26.44 11.79
C GLN A 520 -15.93 26.13 11.34
N ALA A 521 -15.16 27.15 10.92
CA ALA A 521 -13.74 26.98 10.62
C ALA A 521 -12.96 26.47 11.84
N THR A 522 -13.25 27.03 13.02
CA THR A 522 -12.65 26.60 14.28
C THR A 522 -13.01 25.15 14.62
N ALA A 523 -14.28 24.79 14.45
CA ALA A 523 -14.76 23.43 14.69
C ALA A 523 -14.12 22.40 13.75
N VAL A 524 -14.03 22.72 12.45
CA VAL A 524 -13.37 21.87 11.47
C VAL A 524 -11.89 21.71 11.81
N ASN A 525 -11.19 22.78 12.21
CA ASN A 525 -9.79 22.67 12.61
C ASN A 525 -9.58 21.78 13.84
N GLN A 526 -10.39 21.97 14.89
CA GLN A 526 -10.37 21.13 16.09
C GLN A 526 -10.65 19.66 15.76
N ALA A 527 -11.61 19.42 14.87
CA ALA A 527 -11.94 18.08 14.42
C ALA A 527 -10.81 17.44 13.57
N ILE A 528 -10.13 18.20 12.71
CA ILE A 528 -8.94 17.73 11.97
C ILE A 528 -7.85 17.33 12.96
N GLU A 529 -7.53 18.17 13.94
CA GLU A 529 -6.54 17.86 14.97
C GLU A 529 -6.93 16.59 15.74
N ALA A 530 -8.19 16.44 16.13
CA ALA A 530 -8.67 15.25 16.80
C ALA A 530 -8.59 14.00 15.90
N TYR A 531 -8.93 14.12 14.62
CA TYR A 531 -8.94 13.03 13.65
C TYR A 531 -7.54 12.54 13.29
N LEU A 532 -6.59 13.45 13.09
CA LEU A 532 -5.20 13.12 12.72
C LEU A 532 -4.39 12.63 13.92
N ASN A 533 -4.76 13.05 15.12
CA ASN A 533 -4.18 12.52 16.35
C ASN A 533 -4.98 11.36 16.92
N ALA A 534 -6.02 10.86 16.25
CA ALA A 534 -6.82 9.70 16.67
C ALA A 534 -6.04 8.39 16.51
N ALA A 535 -4.94 8.30 17.24
CA ALA A 535 -4.01 7.19 17.27
C ALA A 535 -3.99 6.56 18.64
N CYS A 536 -3.83 5.24 18.66
CA CYS A 536 -3.29 4.52 19.79
C CYS A 536 -1.79 4.34 19.54
N GLU A 537 -0.96 4.93 20.39
CA GLU A 537 0.47 4.68 20.42
C GLU A 537 0.80 3.91 21.69
N VAL A 538 1.61 2.86 21.53
CA VAL A 538 2.09 2.04 22.60
C VAL A 538 3.61 1.98 22.48
N SER A 539 4.31 2.28 23.56
CA SER A 539 5.76 2.23 23.60
C SER A 539 6.28 1.63 24.89
N THR A 540 7.42 0.95 24.80
CA THR A 540 8.16 0.48 25.96
C THR A 540 9.65 0.71 25.73
N SER A 541 10.36 0.98 26.82
CA SER A 541 11.82 1.04 26.80
C SER A 541 12.40 0.30 27.99
N ILE A 542 13.57 -0.28 27.77
CA ILE A 542 14.41 -0.88 28.79
C ILE A 542 15.82 -0.35 28.56
N GLN A 543 16.33 0.40 29.53
CA GLN A 543 17.69 0.95 29.48
C GLN A 543 18.47 0.50 30.72
N PHE A 544 19.69 0.02 30.53
CA PHE A 544 20.60 -0.25 31.64
C PHE A 544 21.08 1.07 32.25
N ALA A 545 20.72 1.31 33.51
CA ALA A 545 21.11 2.47 34.28
C ALA A 545 21.28 2.07 35.75
N ARG A 546 22.53 1.80 36.13
CA ARG A 546 22.89 1.22 37.44
C ARG A 546 22.29 2.01 38.62
N PHE A 547 21.45 1.35 39.41
CA PHE A 547 20.71 1.90 40.57
C PHE A 547 19.81 3.11 40.29
N GLN A 548 19.45 3.38 39.03
CA GLN A 548 18.60 4.52 38.65
C GLN A 548 17.15 4.11 38.37
N GLY A 549 16.86 2.82 38.32
CA GLY A 549 15.53 2.29 38.09
C GLY A 549 14.59 2.37 39.29
N PRO A 550 13.29 2.07 39.09
CA PRO A 550 12.31 1.97 40.19
C PRO A 550 12.83 1.07 41.30
N ASN A 551 12.70 1.49 42.57
CA ASN A 551 13.23 0.79 43.74
C ASN A 551 14.76 0.52 43.71
N GLN A 552 15.54 1.44 43.13
CA GLN A 552 17.00 1.33 42.98
C GLN A 552 17.41 0.09 42.17
N THR A 553 16.64 -0.26 41.15
CA THR A 553 17.00 -1.31 40.19
C THR A 553 18.04 -0.78 39.20
N ASN A 554 18.72 -1.70 38.49
CA ASN A 554 19.71 -1.33 37.47
C ASN A 554 19.11 -0.92 36.12
N TYR A 555 17.78 -0.77 36.02
CA TYR A 555 17.10 -0.57 34.76
C TYR A 555 16.06 0.52 34.85
N LEU A 556 16.14 1.47 33.93
CA LEU A 556 15.02 2.35 33.63
C LEU A 556 14.09 1.58 32.69
N THR A 557 12.87 1.35 33.14
CA THR A 557 11.82 0.73 32.35
C THR A 557 10.70 1.73 32.17
N SER A 558 10.20 1.88 30.95
CA SER A 558 8.97 2.61 30.68
C SER A 558 7.98 1.73 29.93
N ALA A 559 6.70 1.97 30.22
CA ALA A 559 5.59 1.60 29.38
C ALA A 559 4.69 2.82 29.28
N GLN A 560 4.27 3.14 28.07
CA GLN A 560 3.40 4.26 27.81
C GLN A 560 2.36 3.85 26.78
N ILE A 561 1.10 4.16 27.09
CA ILE A 561 0.00 4.10 26.15
C ILE A 561 -0.52 5.52 25.99
N ILE A 562 -0.55 5.99 24.76
CA ILE A 562 -1.10 7.28 24.36
C ILE A 562 -2.34 7.00 23.51
N MET A 563 -3.45 7.63 23.85
CA MET A 563 -4.69 7.57 23.10
C MET A 563 -5.09 8.99 22.72
N ASN A 564 -5.35 9.22 21.44
CA ASN A 564 -5.72 10.53 20.91
C ASN A 564 -4.71 11.64 21.29
N GLY A 565 -3.40 11.32 21.23
CA GLY A 565 -2.31 12.22 21.61
C GLY A 565 -2.19 12.51 23.12
N LYS A 566 -2.99 11.85 23.98
CA LYS A 566 -2.93 12.00 25.44
C LYS A 566 -2.44 10.73 26.10
N ALA A 567 -1.48 10.84 27.02
CA ALA A 567 -1.06 9.72 27.84
C ALA A 567 -2.27 9.17 28.62
N VAL A 568 -2.51 7.86 28.51
CA VAL A 568 -3.62 7.18 29.16
C VAL A 568 -3.24 6.95 30.62
N PRO A 569 -3.92 7.59 31.58
CA PRO A 569 -3.63 7.36 32.99
C PRO A 569 -3.85 5.89 33.33
N ALA A 570 -2.91 5.30 34.07
CA ALA A 570 -3.00 3.92 34.52
C ALA A 570 -2.84 3.86 36.04
N THR A 571 -3.61 2.99 36.67
CA THR A 571 -3.46 2.71 38.12
C THR A 571 -2.60 1.47 38.32
N GLU A 572 -1.73 1.48 39.32
CA GLU A 572 -0.97 0.29 39.68
C GLU A 572 -1.90 -0.76 40.30
N ALA A 573 -1.99 -1.93 39.69
CA ALA A 573 -2.71 -3.08 40.24
C ALA A 573 -1.97 -3.69 41.44
N ASN A 574 -0.64 -3.60 41.42
CA ASN A 574 0.26 -4.05 42.47
C ASN A 574 1.57 -3.25 42.41
N SER A 575 2.34 -3.22 43.51
CA SER A 575 3.60 -2.49 43.55
C SER A 575 4.76 -3.30 42.97
N PRO A 576 5.81 -2.65 42.41
CA PRO A 576 7.02 -3.34 41.99
C PRO A 576 7.70 -4.03 43.18
N THR A 577 8.05 -5.31 43.02
CA THR A 577 8.63 -6.13 44.10
C THR A 577 10.17 -6.20 44.06
N ALA A 578 10.82 -5.66 43.02
CA ALA A 578 12.26 -5.74 42.80
C ALA A 578 13.08 -4.69 43.57
N GLN A 579 14.32 -5.04 43.99
CA GLN A 579 15.32 -4.11 44.53
C GLN A 579 16.75 -4.49 44.06
N GLY A 580 17.65 -3.51 43.94
CA GLY A 580 19.08 -3.72 43.67
C GLY A 580 19.40 -4.26 42.28
N LEU A 581 19.93 -5.49 42.17
CA LEU A 581 20.22 -6.11 40.87
C LEU A 581 18.95 -6.64 40.15
N GLY A 582 17.80 -6.62 40.81
CA GLY A 582 16.52 -7.07 40.24
C GLY A 582 16.00 -6.18 39.12
N ILE A 583 15.04 -6.70 38.36
CA ILE A 583 14.33 -5.99 37.29
C ILE A 583 12.87 -5.85 37.69
N SER A 584 12.31 -4.66 37.52
CA SER A 584 10.86 -4.41 37.64
C SER A 584 10.23 -4.67 36.28
N SER A 585 9.79 -5.90 36.05
CA SER A 585 9.11 -6.31 34.82
C SER A 585 7.60 -6.23 34.96
N GLY A 586 6.87 -6.01 33.87
CA GLY A 586 5.41 -5.88 33.97
C GLY A 586 4.71 -5.59 32.66
N TYR A 587 3.45 -5.18 32.78
CA TYR A 587 2.57 -4.82 31.67
C TYR A 587 1.80 -3.55 32.03
N GLN A 588 1.64 -2.65 31.07
CA GLN A 588 0.48 -1.77 31.05
C GLN A 588 -0.57 -2.38 30.12
N ILE A 589 -1.80 -2.55 30.62
CA ILE A 589 -2.95 -3.02 29.82
C ILE A 589 -4.00 -1.93 29.84
N SER A 590 -4.40 -1.47 28.65
CA SER A 590 -5.51 -0.53 28.49
C SER A 590 -6.52 -1.06 27.48
N LEU A 591 -7.80 -0.98 27.83
CA LEU A 591 -8.93 -1.30 26.97
C LEU A 591 -9.74 -0.03 26.72
N PHE A 592 -10.20 0.18 25.48
CA PHE A 592 -10.89 1.39 25.08
C PHE A 592 -12.20 1.08 24.38
N ASN A 593 -13.19 1.95 24.57
CA ASN A 593 -14.40 1.91 23.77
C ASN A 593 -14.04 2.14 22.29
N PRO A 594 -14.49 1.29 21.35
CA PRO A 594 -14.07 1.36 19.95
C PRO A 594 -14.64 2.59 19.21
N THR A 595 -15.64 3.27 19.79
CA THR A 595 -16.26 4.47 19.21
C THR A 595 -15.79 5.75 19.91
N THR A 596 -15.83 5.78 21.24
CA THR A 596 -15.47 6.99 21.98
C THR A 596 -13.96 7.11 22.22
N TYR A 597 -13.24 5.99 22.22
CA TYR A 597 -11.85 5.83 22.62
C TYR A 597 -11.59 6.13 24.11
N ASP A 598 -12.65 6.20 24.91
CA ASP A 598 -12.52 6.34 26.36
C ASP A 598 -11.95 5.07 26.99
N PRO A 599 -11.07 5.18 27.99
CA PRO A 599 -10.52 4.02 28.69
C PRO A 599 -11.61 3.32 29.51
N ILE A 600 -11.85 2.05 29.20
CA ILE A 600 -12.68 1.13 29.97
C ILE A 600 -11.87 0.54 31.13
N LEU A 601 -10.62 0.19 30.84
CA LEU A 601 -9.63 -0.35 31.78
C LEU A 601 -8.28 0.28 31.45
N SER A 602 -7.49 0.64 32.47
CA SER A 602 -6.10 1.05 32.29
C SER A 602 -5.31 0.81 33.57
N LYS A 603 -4.46 -0.22 33.57
CA LYS A 603 -3.72 -0.67 34.74
C LYS A 603 -2.29 -1.07 34.41
N ILE A 604 -1.39 -0.86 35.37
CA ILE A 604 -0.02 -1.37 35.35
C ILE A 604 0.07 -2.56 36.30
N TYR A 605 0.64 -3.65 35.82
CA TYR A 605 0.85 -4.91 36.53
C TYR A 605 2.33 -5.19 36.60
N TYR A 606 2.86 -5.49 37.79
CA TYR A 606 4.26 -5.89 37.95
C TYR A 606 4.37 -7.38 38.21
N ALA A 607 5.35 -8.03 37.60
CA ALA A 607 5.58 -9.45 37.83
C ALA A 607 6.20 -9.64 39.22
N PRO A 608 5.71 -10.63 40.00
CA PRO A 608 6.29 -10.91 41.30
C PRO A 608 7.67 -11.58 41.15
N GLN A 609 8.61 -11.23 42.03
CA GLN A 609 9.93 -11.86 42.05
C GLN A 609 9.95 -13.21 42.78
N ALA A 610 10.90 -14.06 42.41
CA ALA A 610 11.15 -15.32 43.09
C ALA A 610 11.31 -15.12 44.62
N PRO A 611 10.73 -16.00 45.46
CA PRO A 611 10.21 -17.34 45.13
C PRO A 611 8.75 -17.37 44.64
N GLN A 612 8.09 -16.22 44.47
CA GLN A 612 6.70 -16.17 44.02
C GLN A 612 6.61 -16.59 42.54
N ASN A 613 5.47 -17.15 42.13
CA ASN A 613 5.26 -17.61 40.75
C ASN A 613 5.11 -16.40 39.81
N PRO A 614 6.08 -16.11 38.93
CA PRO A 614 6.02 -14.93 38.05
C PRO A 614 4.85 -14.99 37.06
N LEU A 615 4.31 -16.17 36.76
CA LEU A 615 3.14 -16.33 35.88
C LEU A 615 1.83 -15.89 36.53
N SER A 616 1.77 -15.67 37.84
CA SER A 616 0.54 -15.23 38.52
C SER A 616 0.10 -13.82 38.13
N ILE A 617 0.99 -13.05 37.50
CA ILE A 617 0.66 -11.74 36.92
C ILE A 617 -0.46 -11.89 35.88
N TYR A 618 -0.44 -12.94 35.07
CA TYR A 618 -1.43 -13.19 34.04
C TYR A 618 -2.81 -13.49 34.62
N ASP A 619 -2.87 -14.17 35.77
CA ASP A 619 -4.13 -14.44 36.45
C ASP A 619 -4.76 -13.13 36.97
N THR A 620 -3.93 -12.20 37.44
CA THR A 620 -4.37 -10.88 37.91
C THR A 620 -4.87 -10.02 36.74
N ILE A 621 -4.12 -10.01 35.63
CA ILE A 621 -4.52 -9.33 34.39
C ILE A 621 -5.87 -9.89 33.89
N MET A 622 -5.99 -11.22 33.81
CA MET A 622 -7.20 -11.86 33.31
C MET A 622 -8.41 -11.65 34.23
N ALA A 623 -8.23 -11.60 35.55
CA ALA A 623 -9.32 -11.32 36.47
C ALA A 623 -9.91 -9.91 36.25
N ASP A 624 -9.04 -8.92 36.01
CA ASP A 624 -9.47 -7.55 35.70
C ASP A 624 -10.14 -7.46 34.31
N ILE A 625 -9.57 -8.10 33.29
CA ILE A 625 -10.16 -8.15 31.94
C ILE A 625 -11.53 -8.82 31.97
N GLN A 626 -11.69 -9.92 32.72
CA GLN A 626 -12.98 -10.62 32.85
C GLN A 626 -14.03 -9.84 33.64
N ALA A 627 -13.63 -8.83 34.42
CA ALA A 627 -14.56 -7.95 35.12
C ALA A 627 -15.12 -6.84 34.22
N VAL A 628 -14.53 -6.61 33.05
CA VAL A 628 -15.02 -5.67 32.03
C VAL A 628 -16.29 -6.25 31.39
N LYS A 629 -17.34 -5.43 31.28
CA LYS A 629 -18.66 -5.89 30.82
C LYS A 629 -18.81 -5.76 29.31
N GLU A 630 -18.06 -4.83 28.73
CA GLU A 630 -17.97 -4.55 27.31
C GLU A 630 -17.36 -5.77 26.60
N THR A 631 -18.02 -6.18 25.51
CA THR A 631 -17.61 -7.34 24.70
C THR A 631 -16.90 -6.95 23.41
N ASP A 632 -16.94 -5.66 23.09
CA ASP A 632 -16.21 -5.05 21.98
C ASP A 632 -15.35 -3.90 22.51
N TYR A 633 -14.04 -4.01 22.34
CA TYR A 633 -13.06 -3.00 22.76
C TYR A 633 -11.77 -3.10 21.97
N ILE A 634 -11.09 -1.95 21.84
CA ILE A 634 -9.71 -1.86 21.40
C ILE A 634 -8.83 -2.22 22.59
N CYS A 635 -7.84 -3.09 22.40
CA CYS A 635 -6.85 -3.40 23.41
C CYS A 635 -5.48 -2.79 23.04
N ALA A 636 -4.80 -2.26 24.04
CA ALA A 636 -3.41 -1.85 23.97
C ALA A 636 -2.63 -2.52 25.10
N VAL A 637 -1.56 -3.23 24.74
CA VAL A 637 -0.72 -4.01 25.65
C VAL A 637 0.72 -3.55 25.51
N ALA A 638 1.33 -3.15 26.62
CA ALA A 638 2.72 -2.73 26.71
C ALA A 638 3.46 -3.58 27.75
N ALA A 639 4.13 -4.65 27.32
CA ALA A 639 4.95 -5.49 28.17
C ALA A 639 6.37 -4.93 28.24
N PHE A 640 6.89 -4.69 29.45
CA PHE A 640 8.22 -4.13 29.67
C PHE A 640 9.07 -5.05 30.54
N ALA A 641 10.30 -5.28 30.07
CA ALA A 641 11.33 -6.06 30.75
C ALA A 641 10.91 -7.48 31.18
N VAL A 642 9.99 -8.09 30.44
CA VAL A 642 9.49 -9.43 30.75
C VAL A 642 10.55 -10.47 30.42
N ASP A 643 10.81 -11.43 31.30
CA ASP A 643 11.68 -12.55 30.95
C ASP A 643 11.05 -13.32 29.78
N VAL A 644 11.78 -13.47 28.68
CA VAL A 644 11.26 -14.05 27.42
C VAL A 644 10.67 -15.45 27.62
N ARG A 645 11.13 -16.19 28.64
CA ARG A 645 10.61 -17.53 28.98
C ARG A 645 9.27 -17.49 29.70
N LEU A 646 8.89 -16.35 30.27
CA LEU A 646 7.58 -16.11 30.88
C LEU A 646 6.54 -15.87 29.80
N TYR A 647 6.43 -16.80 28.86
CA TYR A 647 5.41 -16.76 27.82
C TYR A 647 4.02 -16.66 28.44
N PRO A 648 3.12 -15.82 27.88
CA PRO A 648 1.73 -15.73 28.30
C PRO A 648 1.08 -17.08 28.58
N THR A 649 0.31 -17.18 29.68
CA THR A 649 -0.49 -18.38 30.00
C THR A 649 -1.53 -18.61 28.91
N LYS A 650 -2.08 -19.84 28.81
CA LYS A 650 -3.09 -20.15 27.79
C LYS A 650 -4.25 -19.15 27.79
N ALA A 651 -4.78 -18.81 28.96
CA ALA A 651 -5.89 -17.85 29.08
C ALA A 651 -5.54 -16.47 28.54
N PHE A 652 -4.36 -15.93 28.89
CA PHE A 652 -3.94 -14.61 28.40
C PHE A 652 -3.60 -14.63 26.92
N ARG A 653 -3.03 -15.72 26.40
CA ARG A 653 -2.82 -15.91 24.96
C ARG A 653 -4.11 -15.97 24.17
N ASP A 654 -5.07 -16.77 24.62
CA ASP A 654 -6.35 -16.90 23.94
C ASP A 654 -7.04 -15.52 23.88
N TRP A 655 -6.92 -14.71 24.93
CA TRP A 655 -7.39 -13.33 24.94
C TRP A 655 -6.63 -12.43 23.95
N LEU A 656 -5.29 -12.44 23.94
CA LEU A 656 -4.49 -11.66 22.97
C LEU A 656 -4.84 -12.06 21.53
N VAL A 657 -4.97 -13.36 21.25
CA VAL A 657 -5.37 -13.90 19.95
C VAL A 657 -6.78 -13.47 19.57
N SER A 658 -7.71 -13.43 20.53
CA SER A 658 -9.07 -12.90 20.30
C SER A 658 -9.09 -11.40 19.99
N CYS A 659 -8.01 -10.69 20.34
CA CYS A 659 -7.78 -9.30 19.97
C CYS A 659 -6.97 -9.13 18.67
N GLY A 660 -6.68 -10.23 17.96
CA GLY A 660 -5.95 -10.25 16.70
C GLY A 660 -4.46 -10.56 16.79
N ALA A 661 -3.89 -10.79 17.98
CA ALA A 661 -2.47 -11.13 18.11
C ALA A 661 -2.14 -12.49 17.46
N SER A 662 -0.94 -12.62 16.93
CA SER A 662 -0.33 -13.88 16.48
C SER A 662 0.63 -14.46 17.51
N LEU A 663 1.30 -13.61 18.31
CA LEU A 663 2.35 -13.98 19.27
C LEU A 663 3.52 -14.74 18.66
N THR A 664 3.69 -14.64 17.34
CA THR A 664 4.63 -15.43 16.56
C THR A 664 6.05 -15.21 17.07
N GLU A 665 6.50 -13.96 17.15
CA GLU A 665 7.86 -13.58 17.54
C GLU A 665 8.23 -14.04 18.96
N TRP A 666 7.33 -13.86 19.93
CA TRP A 666 7.58 -14.32 21.30
C TRP A 666 7.65 -15.85 21.36
N SER A 667 6.81 -16.56 20.61
CA SER A 667 6.78 -18.04 20.61
C SER A 667 8.06 -18.68 20.05
N GLN A 668 8.71 -18.05 19.07
CA GLN A 668 9.94 -18.55 18.47
C GLN A 668 11.13 -18.50 19.44
N ASN A 669 11.11 -17.56 20.38
CA ASN A 669 12.18 -17.29 21.33
C ASN A 669 12.08 -18.13 22.64
N LEU A 670 11.14 -19.08 22.73
CA LEU A 670 10.95 -19.91 23.93
C LEU A 670 12.06 -20.93 24.19
N ASN A 671 12.77 -21.35 23.14
CA ASN A 671 13.78 -22.40 23.22
C ASN A 671 15.19 -21.88 23.57
N ILE A 672 15.33 -20.59 23.90
CA ILE A 672 16.60 -20.00 24.32
C ILE A 672 16.99 -20.59 25.68
N SER A 673 17.95 -21.52 25.64
CA SER A 673 18.07 -22.56 26.67
C SER A 673 18.96 -22.21 27.86
N TRP A 674 19.77 -21.13 27.85
CA TRP A 674 20.80 -20.96 28.89
C TRP A 674 21.00 -19.58 29.54
N TRP A 675 20.32 -18.49 29.15
CA TRP A 675 20.47 -17.18 29.83
C TRP A 675 19.19 -16.33 29.76
N TRP A 676 18.95 -15.44 30.74
CA TRP A 676 17.68 -14.69 30.86
C TRP A 676 17.60 -13.64 29.75
N GLY A 677 16.66 -13.73 28.80
CA GLY A 677 16.40 -12.66 27.83
C GLY A 677 15.32 -11.73 28.38
N LEU A 678 15.48 -10.42 28.22
CA LEU A 678 14.42 -9.45 28.53
C LEU A 678 13.73 -9.04 27.25
N ALA A 679 12.41 -9.12 27.26
CA ALA A 679 11.53 -8.81 26.16
C ALA A 679 10.68 -7.58 26.47
N SER A 680 10.52 -6.77 25.44
CA SER A 680 9.45 -5.80 25.27
C SER A 680 8.47 -6.39 24.24
N TYR A 681 7.18 -6.38 24.56
CA TYR A 681 6.15 -6.85 23.64
C TYR A 681 4.99 -5.87 23.63
N LEU A 682 4.58 -5.48 22.43
CA LEU A 682 3.48 -4.57 22.20
C LEU A 682 2.38 -5.25 21.39
N CYS A 683 1.14 -4.92 21.69
CA CYS A 683 -0.02 -5.30 20.88
C CYS A 683 -1.05 -4.17 20.88
N ILE A 684 -1.47 -3.75 19.69
CA ILE A 684 -2.67 -2.93 19.48
C ILE A 684 -3.63 -3.74 18.63
N GLY A 685 -4.81 -4.02 19.14
CA GLY A 685 -5.80 -4.85 18.47
C GLY A 685 -7.22 -4.55 18.93
N GLN A 686 -8.18 -5.35 18.49
CA GLN A 686 -9.58 -5.26 18.90
C GLN A 686 -10.18 -6.64 19.01
N THR A 687 -11.05 -6.82 19.97
CA THR A 687 -11.81 -8.06 20.13
C THR A 687 -12.57 -8.44 18.86
N ASN A 688 -12.63 -9.74 18.57
CA ASN A 688 -13.38 -10.32 17.44
C ASN A 688 -12.79 -10.07 16.05
N ILE A 689 -11.51 -9.69 15.96
CA ILE A 689 -10.77 -9.70 14.68
C ILE A 689 -9.97 -11.00 14.54
N ASN A 690 -9.66 -11.38 13.30
CA ASN A 690 -8.87 -12.59 13.03
C ASN A 690 -7.44 -12.47 13.62
N SER A 691 -6.90 -13.59 14.09
CA SER A 691 -5.49 -13.68 14.52
C SER A 691 -4.55 -13.26 13.39
N GLY A 692 -3.52 -12.49 13.72
CA GLY A 692 -2.57 -11.88 12.78
C GLY A 692 -2.96 -10.47 12.32
N ASN A 693 -4.12 -9.94 12.73
CA ASN A 693 -4.58 -8.61 12.35
C ASN A 693 -4.30 -7.53 13.42
N ALA A 694 -3.78 -7.90 14.60
CA ALA A 694 -3.27 -6.91 15.54
C ALA A 694 -1.91 -6.38 15.08
N ILE A 695 -1.62 -5.12 15.42
CA ILE A 695 -0.29 -4.55 15.28
C ILE A 695 0.55 -5.05 16.46
N GLU A 696 1.53 -5.89 16.19
CA GLU A 696 2.47 -6.42 17.18
C GLU A 696 3.87 -5.84 16.97
N ASN A 697 4.63 -5.68 18.06
CA ASN A 697 6.06 -5.39 17.99
C ASN A 697 6.77 -6.06 19.16
N PHE A 698 7.77 -6.89 18.89
CA PHE A 698 8.60 -7.54 19.88
C PHE A 698 10.06 -7.09 19.76
N ALA A 699 10.64 -6.66 20.87
CA ALA A 699 12.07 -6.37 20.96
C ALA A 699 12.66 -7.17 22.12
N MET A 700 13.85 -7.74 21.94
CA MET A 700 14.53 -8.45 23.02
C MET A 700 16.01 -8.15 23.12
N VAL A 701 16.53 -8.35 24.33
CA VAL A 701 17.95 -8.22 24.65
C VAL A 701 18.49 -9.56 25.16
N GLN A 702 19.57 -10.05 24.55
CA GLN A 702 20.30 -11.26 24.93
C GLN A 702 21.67 -10.93 25.57
N ASN A 703 22.18 -11.83 26.43
CA ASN A 703 23.58 -11.85 26.92
C ASN A 703 24.02 -10.80 27.98
N TRP A 704 23.14 -10.43 28.92
CA TRP A 704 23.40 -9.40 29.96
C TRP A 704 24.35 -9.82 31.11
N SER A 705 24.52 -11.11 31.39
CA SER A 705 25.29 -11.58 32.56
C SER A 705 26.81 -11.43 32.42
N ASN A 706 27.33 -11.45 31.18
CA ASN A 706 28.76 -11.44 30.91
C ASN A 706 29.32 -10.03 30.66
N ASN A 707 28.50 -9.06 30.23
CA ASN A 707 28.89 -7.67 30.02
C ASN A 707 27.66 -6.72 29.98
N PRO A 708 27.08 -6.39 31.15
CA PRO A 708 25.88 -5.52 31.22
C PRO A 708 26.12 -4.10 30.70
N THR A 709 27.38 -3.67 30.53
CA THR A 709 27.75 -2.40 29.91
C THR A 709 27.68 -2.40 28.37
N ILE A 710 27.57 -3.56 27.72
CA ILE A 710 27.59 -3.67 26.25
C ILE A 710 26.16 -3.71 25.67
N VAL A 711 25.16 -4.10 26.47
CA VAL A 711 23.77 -4.15 25.98
C VAL A 711 23.06 -2.86 26.38
N SER A 712 22.88 -1.97 25.40
CA SER A 712 22.52 -0.57 25.63
C SER A 712 21.02 -0.32 25.81
N GLN A 713 20.15 -1.05 25.11
CA GLN A 713 18.71 -0.76 25.11
C GLN A 713 17.87 -1.85 24.42
N ALA A 714 16.62 -2.04 24.89
CA ALA A 714 15.53 -2.59 24.08
C ALA A 714 14.41 -1.56 24.04
N GLU A 715 13.99 -1.16 22.84
CA GLU A 715 12.85 -0.27 22.62
C GLU A 715 11.89 -0.93 21.64
N ALA A 716 10.61 -0.88 21.97
CA ALA A 716 9.54 -1.24 21.04
C ALA A 716 8.53 -0.10 21.02
N THR A 717 8.03 0.22 19.82
CA THR A 717 6.97 1.20 19.61
C THR A 717 6.00 0.67 18.55
N ALA A 718 4.71 0.75 18.83
CA ALA A 718 3.62 0.41 17.92
C ALA A 718 2.64 1.59 17.87
N VAL A 719 2.15 1.92 16.67
CA VAL A 719 1.19 3.01 16.46
C VAL A 719 0.08 2.50 15.55
N ALA A 720 -1.17 2.63 15.99
CA ALA A 720 -2.36 2.33 15.20
C ALA A 720 -3.18 3.61 15.03
N LEU A 721 -3.60 3.92 13.80
CA LEU A 721 -4.54 4.99 13.54
C LEU A 721 -5.96 4.46 13.60
N LEU A 722 -6.72 4.90 14.61
CA LEU A 722 -8.08 4.45 14.86
C LEU A 722 -9.08 5.07 13.87
N SER A 723 -8.68 6.15 13.18
CA SER A 723 -9.50 6.84 12.17
C SER A 723 -9.51 6.17 10.78
N THR A 724 -8.71 5.13 10.53
CA THR A 724 -8.39 4.65 9.16
C THR A 724 -8.88 3.24 8.78
N ASN A 725 -9.92 2.69 9.42
CA ASN A 725 -10.44 1.34 9.15
C ASN A 725 -9.43 0.19 9.36
N GLN A 726 -8.26 0.43 9.98
CA GLN A 726 -7.24 -0.60 10.23
C GLN A 726 -7.68 -1.63 11.28
N ILE A 727 -8.75 -1.35 12.01
CA ILE A 727 -9.29 -2.20 13.05
C ILE A 727 -10.84 -2.13 12.97
N GLU A 728 -11.44 -2.81 12.00
CA GLU A 728 -12.89 -3.06 12.02
C GLU A 728 -13.17 -4.57 12.02
N PRO A 729 -14.16 -5.04 12.79
CA PRO A 729 -14.66 -6.41 12.70
C PRO A 729 -15.37 -6.62 11.33
N PRO A 730 -15.36 -7.85 10.79
CA PRO A 730 -16.02 -8.13 9.52
C PRO A 730 -17.53 -7.85 9.60
N GLN A 731 -18.04 -7.04 8.65
CA GLN A 731 -19.48 -6.82 8.45
C GLN A 731 -20.18 -8.02 7.82
#